data_AF-A0A3M7DX04-F1
#
_entry.id   AF-A0A3M7DX04-F1
#
_cell.length_a   1.000
_cell.length_b   1.000
_cell.length_c   1.000
_cell.angle_alpha   90.00
_cell.angle_beta   90.00
_cell.angle_gamma   90.00
#
_symmetry.space_group_name_H-M   'P 1'
#
loop_
_entity.id
_entity.type
_entity.pdbx_description
1 polymer ?
#
loop_
_entity_poly.entity_id
_entity_poly.type
_entity_poly.pdbx_seq_one_letter_code
_entity_poly.pdbx_strand_id
1 'polypeptide(L)'
;MPELQNNLTSKALARFHEEMGAEDSIFQDISSPEEVLSAAKALEPLQRSSSGSTGSLFRLESILGNINDFAAIFALGSGAQPRVTGAVWGTLKILLMLASTTNDTLGEVLNMLDEMSLALPRFRSYEESLPMTPALERALTDVYAEITCFCARAVRFLRSAPHRFLVRAGWSQFDGDFRKTVKRLRTLSQVVDQEANTIRLKAESGRHVELVEAMESLGKSPHSTEIDTFHYVPYNRPKQFFGRETELESMHEELSIAAKHRSRCVLLHGLGGIGKSRLAMEYIEQHRNDYGAVIWIPADNGVKVQQALAEVARQLQLVAIDENDALQAQRKVSRWLSSLDSRWLLVFDNVNDSQVLEVAPPLGSLGQLIVTSRDPTIGFGAASSKIQLQPFDQDHGMEAILNLLGKASASDVERSSARDITEALGGLPLAITQISGFIAQQKLSMSGFLPLYERNAAKINRRNVAGHQDEHILSTVWAIAIQTMTSEPRHIQSLLAFFDPDKIQESILIEGIPYLRTDRLNFVLDEIDFLDAKEPLLKRSLLQRDERDSSLSMHRLVQFAILESLSPQERTTIMENAVTILSHGFENSWNVVTTHQFKNWKHFDQRIAHVQALINKSRQFNIVSGDPTAFSELIFRCAWFFYEKELYDLANDFISHGLEVLGPDHELSYASACTLRGLVQLDTLDAEKALCSFREGLTVRERLLPANDAFIASSLNAISLAYTELGKLAEAKKAGDRAIQIRRETHSDRIGNSYSNMASTLLRLGKHEEAEVMLAQCPSLKDFTDETFLSSGNPRFAGDMILLGRIRVQQGRSEEAIRLISKALAFRQQTHGNHLKTCDTMQLLAQVLQLHGDYRSAITFWDQSESIAANLLAAAPYMIRARFRLAHCYKLVGENDISRVWRSKADAANVEYMSTRGRSSATPIALEEAYDDEVAWMLW
;
A
#
# COMPACT_ATOMS: atom_id res chain seq x y z
N MET A 1 10.19 12.97 -51.24
CA MET A 1 9.67 13.84 -52.31
C MET A 1 9.90 15.29 -51.89
N PRO A 2 11.01 15.91 -52.32
CA PRO A 2 11.50 17.21 -51.83
C PRO A 2 10.99 18.39 -52.68
N GLU A 3 9.68 18.64 -52.68
CA GLU A 3 9.07 19.77 -53.43
C GLU A 3 8.12 20.65 -52.60
N LEU A 4 8.01 20.44 -51.29
CA LEU A 4 7.15 21.26 -50.41
C LEU A 4 7.91 22.32 -49.60
N GLN A 5 9.25 22.35 -49.67
CA GLN A 5 10.11 23.12 -48.76
C GLN A 5 10.37 24.59 -49.16
N ASN A 6 9.58 25.18 -50.06
CA ASN A 6 9.87 26.52 -50.58
C ASN A 6 8.63 27.41 -50.82
N ASN A 7 7.49 27.15 -50.16
CA ASN A 7 6.25 27.90 -50.44
C ASN A 7 5.99 29.06 -49.45
N LEU A 8 6.52 29.03 -48.23
CA LEU A 8 6.24 30.06 -47.21
C LEU A 8 7.24 31.21 -47.29
N THR A 9 8.55 30.91 -47.31
CA THR A 9 9.63 31.89 -47.48
C THR A 9 9.55 32.62 -48.83
N SER A 10 9.21 31.92 -49.91
CA SER A 10 8.99 32.54 -51.24
C SER A 10 7.77 33.47 -51.27
N LYS A 11 6.69 33.14 -50.55
CA LYS A 11 5.52 34.02 -50.41
C LYS A 11 5.80 35.27 -49.58
N ALA A 12 6.58 35.13 -48.50
CA ALA A 12 7.03 36.27 -47.71
C ALA A 12 7.89 37.21 -48.56
N LEU A 13 8.81 36.66 -49.36
CA LEU A 13 9.61 37.43 -50.31
C LEU A 13 8.77 38.06 -51.42
N ALA A 14 7.79 37.35 -51.98
CA ALA A 14 6.90 37.92 -53.00
C ALA A 14 6.11 39.13 -52.48
N ARG A 15 5.61 39.08 -51.23
CA ARG A 15 4.96 40.23 -50.57
C ARG A 15 5.94 41.38 -50.34
N PHE A 16 7.16 41.07 -49.92
CA PHE A 16 8.22 42.07 -49.78
C PHE A 16 8.52 42.78 -51.12
N HIS A 17 8.67 42.02 -52.20
CA HIS A 17 8.89 42.56 -53.55
C HIS A 17 7.70 43.41 -54.04
N GLU A 18 6.47 43.00 -53.75
CA GLU A 18 5.25 43.77 -54.07
C GLU A 18 5.22 45.13 -53.36
N GLU A 19 5.60 45.19 -52.08
CA GLU A 19 5.68 46.43 -51.30
C GLU A 19 6.79 47.36 -51.81
N MET A 20 7.91 46.79 -52.29
CA MET A 20 9.07 47.53 -52.78
C MET A 20 8.90 48.11 -54.19
N GLY A 21 8.19 47.43 -55.10
CA GLY A 21 8.06 47.83 -56.51
C GLY A 21 9.30 47.52 -57.37
N ALA A 22 9.37 48.08 -58.60
CA ALA A 22 10.25 47.63 -59.69
C ALA A 22 11.78 47.88 -59.56
N GLU A 23 12.32 48.08 -58.35
CA GLU A 23 13.74 48.41 -58.13
C GLU A 23 14.51 47.36 -57.32
N ASP A 24 14.39 46.08 -57.71
CA ASP A 24 14.94 44.91 -56.99
C ASP A 24 16.47 44.75 -56.99
N SER A 25 17.22 45.51 -57.80
CA SER A 25 18.62 45.18 -58.11
C SER A 25 19.68 45.72 -57.13
N ILE A 26 19.32 46.41 -56.03
CA ILE A 26 20.29 47.08 -55.13
C ILE A 26 20.52 46.31 -53.80
N PHE A 27 19.71 45.28 -53.51
CA PHE A 27 19.66 44.65 -52.18
C PHE A 27 20.54 43.39 -52.04
N GLN A 28 21.15 42.92 -53.13
CA GLN A 28 21.75 41.58 -53.18
C GLN A 28 23.17 41.48 -52.62
N ASP A 29 23.84 42.60 -52.33
CA ASP A 29 25.26 42.61 -51.97
C ASP A 29 25.52 42.69 -50.44
N ILE A 30 24.49 42.63 -49.59
CA ILE A 30 24.67 42.72 -48.13
C ILE A 30 23.98 41.58 -47.42
N SER A 31 24.77 40.88 -46.60
CA SER A 31 24.37 39.63 -45.98
C SER A 31 24.52 39.62 -44.46
N SER A 32 25.12 40.65 -43.84
CA SER A 32 25.40 40.65 -42.40
C SER A 32 25.13 41.99 -41.69
N PRO A 33 24.86 41.96 -40.37
CA PRO A 33 24.75 43.18 -39.56
C PRO A 33 26.06 43.96 -39.47
N GLU A 34 27.24 43.31 -39.55
CA GLU A 34 28.52 44.02 -39.54
C GLU A 34 28.71 44.91 -40.78
N GLU A 35 28.17 44.51 -41.94
CA GLU A 35 28.17 45.31 -43.16
C GLU A 35 27.25 46.55 -43.05
N VAL A 36 26.11 46.41 -42.37
CA VAL A 36 25.21 47.54 -42.07
C VAL A 36 25.87 48.51 -41.08
N LEU A 37 26.53 47.97 -40.04
CA LEU A 37 27.20 48.74 -39.00
C LEU A 37 28.44 49.48 -39.51
N SER A 38 29.27 48.84 -40.34
CA SER A 38 30.46 49.46 -40.94
C SER A 38 30.10 50.62 -41.87
N ALA A 39 29.02 50.49 -42.66
CA ALA A 39 28.49 51.56 -43.49
C ALA A 39 27.83 52.68 -42.66
N ALA A 40 27.14 52.35 -41.57
CA ALA A 40 26.58 53.35 -40.64
C ALA A 40 27.70 54.18 -39.97
N LYS A 41 28.83 53.56 -39.61
CA LYS A 41 30.04 54.25 -39.13
C LYS A 41 30.63 55.20 -40.19
N ALA A 42 30.55 54.84 -41.47
CA ALA A 42 30.98 55.73 -42.56
C ALA A 42 30.06 56.95 -42.79
N LEU A 43 28.83 56.95 -42.25
CA LEU A 43 27.89 58.07 -42.30
C LEU A 43 28.07 59.09 -41.15
N GLU A 44 28.88 58.77 -40.12
CA GLU A 44 29.17 59.67 -38.99
C GLU A 44 29.75 61.05 -39.36
N PRO A 45 30.60 61.23 -40.41
CA PRO A 45 31.18 62.54 -40.72
C PRO A 45 30.16 63.62 -41.13
N LEU A 46 28.91 63.23 -41.44
CA LEU A 46 27.84 64.14 -41.84
C LEU A 46 27.04 64.71 -40.65
N GLN A 47 27.20 64.16 -39.43
CA GLN A 47 26.56 64.65 -38.22
C GLN A 47 27.49 65.53 -37.39
N ARG A 48 27.89 66.70 -37.92
CA ARG A 48 28.50 67.73 -37.06
C ARG A 48 27.43 68.44 -36.25
N SER A 49 27.67 68.49 -34.93
CA SER A 49 26.98 69.22 -33.85
C SER A 49 25.75 68.57 -33.19
N SER A 50 25.96 67.53 -32.37
CA SER A 50 25.41 67.44 -31.01
C SER A 50 26.11 66.32 -30.24
N SER A 51 26.29 66.48 -28.94
CA SER A 51 27.09 65.64 -28.03
C SER A 51 26.49 64.25 -27.73
N GLY A 52 25.93 63.56 -28.73
CA GLY A 52 25.20 62.29 -28.57
C GLY A 52 25.54 61.18 -29.57
N SER A 53 26.59 61.33 -30.40
CA SER A 53 26.90 60.37 -31.48
C SER A 53 27.32 58.99 -30.96
N THR A 54 28.10 58.92 -29.88
CA THR A 54 28.54 57.65 -29.26
C THR A 54 27.39 56.82 -28.68
N GLY A 55 26.34 57.48 -28.17
CA GLY A 55 25.15 56.80 -27.66
C GLY A 55 24.28 56.18 -28.77
N SER A 56 24.25 56.80 -29.96
CA SER A 56 23.45 56.33 -31.09
C SER A 56 24.03 55.07 -31.75
N LEU A 57 25.37 54.96 -31.81
CA LEU A 57 26.06 53.76 -32.31
C LEU A 57 25.90 52.56 -31.39
N PHE A 58 26.06 52.73 -30.07
CA PHE A 58 25.86 51.64 -29.11
C PHE A 58 24.39 51.15 -29.12
N ARG A 59 23.45 52.07 -29.29
CA ARG A 59 22.03 51.74 -29.49
C ARG A 59 21.84 50.93 -30.77
N LEU A 60 22.42 51.37 -31.87
CA LEU A 60 22.33 50.65 -33.16
C LEU A 60 22.97 49.26 -33.08
N GLU A 61 24.10 49.09 -32.39
CA GLU A 61 24.72 47.78 -32.15
C GLU A 61 23.77 46.84 -31.39
N SER A 62 23.09 47.35 -30.35
CA SER A 62 22.09 46.57 -29.60
C SER A 62 20.87 46.20 -30.46
N ILE A 63 20.37 47.14 -31.27
CA ILE A 63 19.21 46.94 -32.15
C ILE A 63 19.52 45.88 -33.21
N LEU A 64 20.66 46.01 -33.89
CA LEU A 64 21.11 45.07 -34.91
C LEU A 64 21.40 43.68 -34.29
N GLY A 65 21.91 43.62 -33.06
CA GLY A 65 22.10 42.37 -32.32
C GLY A 65 20.79 41.60 -32.12
N ASN A 66 19.73 42.28 -31.64
CA ASN A 66 18.42 41.65 -31.44
C ASN A 66 17.80 41.16 -32.76
N ILE A 67 17.93 41.94 -33.83
CA ILE A 67 17.44 41.55 -35.16
C ILE A 67 18.26 40.39 -35.73
N ASN A 68 19.57 40.33 -35.43
CA ASN A 68 20.45 39.27 -35.89
C ASN A 68 20.17 37.95 -35.18
N ASP A 69 19.97 37.97 -33.87
CA ASP A 69 19.60 36.79 -33.10
C ASP A 69 18.31 36.17 -33.67
N PHE A 70 17.32 37.00 -34.04
CA PHE A 70 16.11 36.54 -34.73
C PHE A 70 16.38 36.01 -36.15
N ALA A 71 17.11 36.75 -36.98
CA ALA A 71 17.35 36.40 -38.38
C ALA A 71 18.18 35.11 -38.52
N ALA A 72 19.15 34.87 -37.64
CA ALA A 72 19.96 33.66 -37.61
C ALA A 72 19.12 32.42 -37.28
N ILE A 73 18.21 32.53 -36.32
CA ILE A 73 17.33 31.43 -35.91
C ILE A 73 16.28 31.13 -36.99
N PHE A 74 15.72 32.17 -37.60
CA PHE A 74 14.86 32.01 -38.76
C PHE A 74 15.58 31.28 -39.90
N ALA A 75 16.85 31.63 -40.18
CA ALA A 75 17.64 31.00 -41.23
C ALA A 75 17.95 29.52 -40.93
N LEU A 76 18.37 29.21 -39.70
CA LEU A 76 18.61 27.84 -39.26
C LEU A 76 17.34 26.98 -39.32
N GLY A 77 16.20 27.56 -38.96
CA GLY A 77 14.91 26.88 -38.91
C GLY A 77 14.27 26.61 -40.28
N SER A 78 14.16 27.65 -41.11
CA SER A 78 13.48 27.57 -42.41
C SER A 78 14.35 26.95 -43.52
N GLY A 79 15.62 26.64 -43.23
CA GLY A 79 16.60 26.24 -44.25
C GLY A 79 16.82 27.32 -45.31
N ALA A 80 16.52 28.58 -44.99
CA ALA A 80 16.53 29.68 -45.94
C ALA A 80 17.95 29.95 -46.46
N GLN A 81 18.06 30.22 -47.77
CA GLN A 81 19.32 30.62 -48.38
C GLN A 81 19.83 31.95 -47.79
N PRO A 82 21.15 32.20 -47.75
CA PRO A 82 21.73 33.48 -47.30
C PRO A 82 21.13 34.74 -47.96
N ARG A 83 20.50 34.57 -49.13
CA ARG A 83 19.78 35.63 -49.87
C ARG A 83 18.52 36.12 -49.15
N VAL A 84 17.87 35.28 -48.36
CA VAL A 84 16.66 35.65 -47.63
C VAL A 84 17.04 36.56 -46.47
N THR A 85 17.95 36.15 -45.58
CA THR A 85 18.46 36.99 -44.49
C THR A 85 19.03 38.32 -44.96
N GLY A 86 19.66 38.36 -46.13
CA GLY A 86 20.16 39.60 -46.76
C GLY A 86 19.09 40.66 -47.04
N ALA A 87 17.82 40.29 -47.26
CA ALA A 87 16.75 41.27 -47.54
C ALA A 87 16.47 42.20 -46.35
N VAL A 88 16.49 41.68 -45.12
CA VAL A 88 16.35 42.50 -43.89
C VAL A 88 17.53 43.46 -43.76
N TRP A 89 18.75 42.98 -43.96
CA TRP A 89 19.95 43.81 -43.81
C TRP A 89 20.09 44.86 -44.91
N GLY A 90 19.81 44.49 -46.17
CA GLY A 90 19.81 45.39 -47.31
C GLY A 90 18.78 46.50 -47.17
N THR A 91 17.56 46.19 -46.69
CA THR A 91 16.50 47.19 -46.49
C THR A 91 16.76 48.09 -45.30
N LEU A 92 17.25 47.54 -44.18
CA LEU A 92 17.68 48.33 -43.01
C LEU A 92 18.81 49.29 -43.37
N LYS A 93 19.77 48.88 -44.21
CA LYS A 93 20.81 49.79 -44.70
C LYS A 93 20.21 50.97 -45.47
N ILE A 94 19.35 50.71 -46.45
CA ILE A 94 18.76 51.79 -47.26
C ILE A 94 17.91 52.70 -46.37
N LEU A 95 17.16 52.13 -45.43
CA LEU A 95 16.38 52.87 -44.45
C LEU A 95 17.28 53.83 -43.64
N LEU A 96 18.39 53.34 -43.11
CA LEU A 96 19.35 54.17 -42.37
C LEU A 96 20.04 55.22 -43.24
N MET A 97 20.37 54.89 -44.50
CA MET A 97 20.97 55.82 -45.46
C MET A 97 20.00 56.96 -45.83
N LEU A 98 18.73 56.65 -46.07
CA LEU A 98 17.73 57.66 -46.39
C LEU A 98 17.44 58.52 -45.16
N ALA A 99 17.34 57.92 -43.98
CA ALA A 99 17.11 58.63 -42.73
C ALA A 99 18.28 59.57 -42.35
N SER A 100 19.53 59.23 -42.72
CA SER A 100 20.71 60.05 -42.42
C SER A 100 20.81 61.33 -43.26
N THR A 101 20.05 61.45 -44.35
CA THR A 101 19.98 62.69 -45.15
C THR A 101 19.30 63.87 -44.41
N THR A 102 18.63 63.58 -43.28
CA THR A 102 17.95 64.57 -42.43
C THR A 102 18.15 64.27 -40.94
N ASN A 103 18.83 65.17 -40.21
CA ASN A 103 19.22 64.96 -38.80
C ASN A 103 18.06 64.63 -37.83
N ASP A 104 16.86 65.18 -38.03
CA ASP A 104 15.72 64.91 -37.13
C ASP A 104 15.12 63.51 -37.35
N THR A 105 15.21 62.97 -38.56
CA THR A 105 14.53 61.73 -38.98
C THR A 105 15.30 60.48 -38.56
N LEU A 106 16.64 60.54 -38.51
CA LEU A 106 17.46 59.40 -38.09
C LEU A 106 17.16 58.99 -36.64
N GLY A 107 17.04 59.95 -35.72
CA GLY A 107 16.74 59.65 -34.32
C GLY A 107 15.38 58.98 -34.13
N GLU A 108 14.38 59.41 -34.89
CA GLU A 108 13.03 58.82 -34.84
C GLU A 108 13.02 57.42 -35.47
N VAL A 109 13.71 57.21 -36.60
CA VAL A 109 13.86 55.87 -37.20
C VAL A 109 14.62 54.92 -36.27
N LEU A 110 15.66 55.39 -35.58
CA LEU A 110 16.36 54.58 -34.58
C LEU A 110 15.46 54.21 -33.41
N ASN A 111 14.61 55.12 -32.91
CA ASN A 111 13.61 54.80 -31.88
C ASN A 111 12.61 53.75 -32.36
N MET A 112 12.16 53.86 -33.62
CA MET A 112 11.24 52.90 -34.22
C MET A 112 11.88 51.52 -34.37
N LEU A 113 13.12 51.45 -34.84
CA LEU A 113 13.86 50.19 -34.95
C LEU A 113 14.15 49.57 -33.57
N ASP A 114 14.40 50.38 -32.56
CA ASP A 114 14.57 49.94 -31.17
C ASP A 114 13.29 49.30 -30.63
N GLU A 115 12.16 50.00 -30.72
CA GLU A 115 10.87 49.47 -30.28
C GLU A 115 10.45 48.22 -31.09
N MET A 116 10.76 48.18 -32.39
CA MET A 116 10.54 47.01 -33.23
C MET A 116 11.41 45.83 -32.79
N SER A 117 12.69 46.07 -32.49
CA SER A 117 13.63 45.03 -32.03
C SER A 117 13.20 44.44 -30.68
N LEU A 118 12.64 45.27 -29.79
CA LEU A 118 12.10 44.85 -28.50
C LEU A 118 10.77 44.10 -28.60
N ALA A 119 10.05 44.26 -29.72
CA ALA A 119 8.82 43.54 -30.03
C ALA A 119 9.08 42.17 -30.68
N LEU A 120 10.33 41.85 -31.05
CA LEU A 120 10.71 40.54 -31.58
C LEU A 120 10.67 39.47 -30.48
N PRO A 121 10.48 38.20 -30.85
CA PRO A 121 10.53 37.12 -29.88
C PRO A 121 11.93 37.03 -29.26
N ARG A 122 12.01 36.76 -27.96
CA ARG A 122 13.28 36.76 -27.21
C ARG A 122 13.91 35.38 -27.24
N PHE A 123 14.88 35.15 -28.11
CA PHE A 123 15.39 33.80 -28.33
C PHE A 123 16.53 33.32 -27.43
N ARG A 124 17.20 34.22 -26.69
CA ARG A 124 18.27 33.84 -25.75
C ARG A 124 17.79 32.99 -24.56
N SER A 125 16.48 32.81 -24.37
CA SER A 125 15.89 31.96 -23.33
C SER A 125 15.56 30.52 -23.78
N TYR A 126 15.80 30.17 -25.05
CA TYR A 126 15.54 28.82 -25.58
C TYR A 126 16.82 27.95 -25.57
N GLU A 127 17.53 27.91 -24.43
CA GLU A 127 18.76 27.13 -24.30
C GLU A 127 18.57 25.68 -24.79
N GLU A 128 19.38 25.31 -25.79
CA GLU A 128 19.42 24.07 -26.58
C GLU A 128 18.36 23.90 -27.70
N SER A 129 18.82 23.39 -28.84
CA SER A 129 18.16 23.39 -30.15
C SER A 129 16.71 22.89 -30.15
N LEU A 130 15.75 23.81 -30.23
CA LEU A 130 14.34 23.50 -30.48
C LEU A 130 14.15 22.86 -31.87
N PRO A 131 13.46 21.71 -31.99
CA PRO A 131 13.16 21.12 -33.29
C PRO A 131 12.18 22.00 -34.07
N MET A 132 12.53 22.33 -35.31
CA MET A 132 11.72 23.21 -36.15
C MET A 132 10.47 22.48 -36.67
N THR A 133 9.31 22.85 -36.14
CA THR A 133 8.01 22.31 -36.60
C THR A 133 7.39 23.21 -37.68
N PRO A 134 6.50 22.69 -38.54
CA PRO A 134 5.82 23.50 -39.55
C PRO A 134 5.00 24.68 -38.99
N ALA A 135 4.51 24.56 -37.74
CA ALA A 135 3.77 25.63 -37.06
C ALA A 135 4.72 26.74 -36.58
N LEU A 136 5.84 26.37 -35.95
CA LEU A 136 6.88 27.31 -35.53
C LEU A 136 7.52 28.01 -36.74
N GLU A 137 7.81 27.25 -37.81
CA GLU A 137 8.35 27.80 -39.07
C GLU A 137 7.41 28.85 -39.67
N ARG A 138 6.10 28.59 -39.69
CA ARG A 138 5.10 29.55 -40.17
C ARG A 138 5.05 30.81 -39.30
N ALA A 139 4.99 30.66 -37.99
CA ALA A 139 4.94 31.79 -37.06
C ALA A 139 6.19 32.68 -37.17
N LEU A 140 7.37 32.07 -37.28
CA LEU A 140 8.63 32.78 -37.51
C LEU A 140 8.64 33.50 -38.88
N THR A 141 8.11 32.85 -39.92
CA THR A 141 7.99 33.44 -41.27
C THR A 141 7.06 34.64 -41.28
N ASP A 142 5.95 34.62 -40.51
CA ASP A 142 5.02 35.74 -40.43
C ASP A 142 5.64 36.96 -39.71
N VAL A 143 6.39 36.73 -38.63
CA VAL A 143 7.18 37.80 -37.98
C VAL A 143 8.21 38.38 -38.95
N TYR A 144 8.94 37.51 -39.68
CA TYR A 144 9.95 37.91 -40.64
C TYR A 144 9.35 38.73 -41.81
N ALA A 145 8.20 38.31 -42.33
CA ALA A 145 7.48 39.02 -43.39
C ALA A 145 7.01 40.41 -42.93
N GLU A 146 6.51 40.55 -41.70
CA GLU A 146 6.03 41.83 -41.17
C GLU A 146 7.19 42.83 -41.00
N ILE A 147 8.37 42.39 -40.53
CA ILE A 147 9.58 43.24 -40.42
C ILE A 147 10.05 43.69 -41.79
N THR A 148 10.24 42.75 -42.72
CA THR A 148 10.74 43.05 -44.08
C THR A 148 9.80 43.97 -44.85
N CYS A 149 8.49 43.71 -44.79
CA CYS A 149 7.48 44.56 -45.45
C CYS A 149 7.41 45.95 -44.81
N PHE A 150 7.53 46.07 -43.49
CA PHE A 150 7.59 47.39 -42.85
C PHE A 150 8.84 48.17 -43.27
N CYS A 151 10.01 47.53 -43.25
CA CYS A 151 11.25 48.14 -43.74
C CYS A 151 11.12 48.59 -45.21
N ALA A 152 10.46 47.81 -46.05
CA ALA A 152 10.14 48.18 -47.43
C ALA A 152 9.26 49.43 -47.53
N ARG A 153 8.13 49.44 -46.80
CA ARG A 153 7.22 50.59 -46.73
C ARG A 153 7.92 51.84 -46.21
N ALA A 154 8.80 51.69 -45.21
CA ALA A 154 9.60 52.79 -44.65
C ALA A 154 10.59 53.36 -45.67
N VAL A 155 11.29 52.50 -46.41
CA VAL A 155 12.18 52.93 -47.51
C VAL A 155 11.39 53.67 -48.58
N ARG A 156 10.24 53.14 -49.01
CA ARG A 156 9.38 53.77 -50.01
C ARG A 156 8.85 55.13 -49.56
N PHE A 157 8.40 55.23 -48.30
CA PHE A 157 7.95 56.48 -47.70
C PHE A 157 9.05 57.55 -47.75
N LEU A 158 10.26 57.22 -47.28
CA LEU A 158 11.39 58.15 -47.27
C LEU A 158 11.85 58.54 -48.68
N ARG A 159 11.79 57.64 -49.67
CA ARG A 159 12.10 57.95 -51.08
C ARG A 159 11.08 58.87 -51.73
N SER A 160 9.79 58.70 -51.40
CA SER A 160 8.70 59.50 -51.97
C SER A 160 8.65 60.95 -51.49
N ALA A 161 9.43 61.29 -50.46
CA ALA A 161 9.47 62.61 -49.84
C ALA A 161 10.90 63.20 -49.80
N PRO A 162 11.47 63.62 -50.96
CA PRO A 162 12.87 64.07 -51.06
C PRO A 162 13.17 65.42 -50.34
N HIS A 163 12.17 66.09 -49.77
CA HIS A 163 12.30 67.35 -49.05
C HIS A 163 11.78 67.26 -47.62
N ARG A 164 12.52 67.83 -46.66
CA ARG A 164 12.25 67.85 -45.19
C ARG A 164 10.81 68.23 -44.80
N PHE A 165 10.13 69.03 -45.62
CA PHE A 165 8.75 69.49 -45.38
C PHE A 165 7.68 68.43 -45.71
N LEU A 166 7.91 67.59 -46.73
CA LEU A 166 6.98 66.54 -47.16
C LEU A 166 7.03 65.33 -46.21
N VAL A 167 8.21 65.02 -45.67
CA VAL A 167 8.39 63.98 -44.64
C VAL A 167 7.54 64.31 -43.41
N ARG A 168 7.56 65.57 -42.92
CA ARG A 168 6.75 65.99 -41.76
C ARG A 168 5.24 65.92 -41.99
N ALA A 169 4.76 66.20 -43.20
CA ALA A 169 3.33 66.15 -43.53
C ALA A 169 2.78 64.72 -43.54
N GLY A 170 3.57 63.75 -44.02
CA GLY A 170 3.21 62.33 -44.02
C GLY A 170 3.62 61.56 -42.76
N TRP A 171 4.42 62.16 -41.87
CA TRP A 171 5.01 61.48 -40.71
C TRP A 171 3.98 60.91 -39.75
N SER A 172 2.90 61.66 -39.47
CA SER A 172 1.83 61.19 -38.57
C SER A 172 1.12 59.94 -39.09
N GLN A 173 0.96 59.82 -40.41
CA GLN A 173 0.37 58.66 -41.06
C GLN A 173 1.34 57.47 -41.02
N PHE A 174 2.63 57.72 -41.28
CA PHE A 174 3.68 56.71 -41.20
C PHE A 174 3.89 56.19 -39.78
N ASP A 175 3.94 57.07 -38.77
CA ASP A 175 4.00 56.72 -37.36
C ASP A 175 2.76 55.92 -36.91
N GLY A 176 1.59 56.26 -37.44
CA GLY A 176 0.37 55.45 -37.24
C GLY A 176 0.47 54.04 -37.83
N ASP A 177 1.13 53.87 -38.99
CA ASP A 177 1.41 52.56 -39.58
C ASP A 177 2.44 51.79 -38.76
N PHE A 178 3.51 52.45 -38.32
CA PHE A 178 4.52 51.88 -37.44
C PHE A 178 3.91 51.33 -36.14
N ARG A 179 3.07 52.10 -35.44
CA ARG A 179 2.39 51.61 -34.22
C ARG A 179 1.52 50.38 -34.47
N LYS A 180 0.89 50.29 -35.65
CA LYS A 180 0.12 49.09 -36.06
C LYS A 180 1.05 47.91 -36.30
N THR A 181 2.16 48.12 -36.99
CA THR A 181 3.20 47.09 -37.20
C THR A 181 3.77 46.59 -35.88
N VAL A 182 4.14 47.47 -34.94
CA VAL A 182 4.62 47.05 -33.61
C VAL A 182 3.56 46.23 -32.87
N LYS A 183 2.28 46.65 -32.92
CA LYS A 183 1.19 45.88 -32.31
C LYS A 183 1.05 44.49 -32.94
N ARG A 184 1.14 44.39 -34.27
CA ARG A 184 1.12 43.10 -34.99
C ARG A 184 2.32 42.24 -34.63
N LEU A 185 3.52 42.80 -34.60
CA LEU A 185 4.74 42.11 -34.21
C LEU A 185 4.64 41.55 -32.80
N ARG A 186 4.13 42.32 -31.82
CA ARG A 186 3.89 41.79 -30.47
C ARG A 186 2.93 40.60 -30.47
N THR A 187 1.85 40.65 -31.26
CA THR A 187 0.91 39.53 -31.40
C THR A 187 1.55 38.32 -32.07
N LEU A 188 2.30 38.52 -33.15
CA LEU A 188 3.00 37.44 -33.85
C LEU A 188 4.11 36.82 -32.99
N SER A 189 4.84 37.64 -32.23
CA SER A 189 5.84 37.16 -31.27
C SER A 189 5.21 36.33 -30.15
N GLN A 190 4.03 36.70 -29.65
CA GLN A 190 3.29 35.86 -28.70
C GLN A 190 2.92 34.49 -29.30
N VAL A 191 2.59 34.42 -30.59
CA VAL A 191 2.31 33.15 -31.27
C VAL A 191 3.59 32.31 -31.38
N VAL A 192 4.72 32.92 -31.72
CA VAL A 192 6.04 32.24 -31.73
C VAL A 192 6.36 31.69 -30.33
N ASP A 193 6.17 32.48 -29.28
CA ASP A 193 6.42 32.05 -27.90
C ASP A 193 5.46 30.92 -27.47
N GLN A 194 4.19 30.96 -27.90
CA GLN A 194 3.22 29.89 -27.65
C GLN A 194 3.61 28.57 -28.33
N GLU A 195 4.03 28.62 -29.60
CA GLU A 195 4.47 27.44 -30.34
C GLU A 195 5.77 26.87 -29.74
N ALA A 196 6.73 27.73 -29.40
CA ALA A 196 7.97 27.32 -28.74
C ALA A 196 7.70 26.66 -27.37
N ASN A 197 6.78 27.23 -26.57
CA ASN A 197 6.34 26.63 -25.31
C ASN A 197 5.63 25.28 -25.54
N THR A 198 4.81 25.16 -26.58
CA THR A 198 4.11 23.90 -26.91
C THR A 198 5.10 22.80 -27.31
N ILE A 199 6.15 23.13 -28.05
CA ILE A 199 7.23 22.20 -28.40
C ILE A 199 8.03 21.82 -27.16
N ARG A 200 8.31 22.77 -26.26
CA ARG A 200 8.99 22.50 -24.98
C ARG A 200 8.18 21.56 -24.10
N LEU A 201 6.88 21.81 -23.96
CA LEU A 201 5.94 20.93 -23.23
C LEU A 201 5.87 19.51 -23.83
N LYS A 202 6.00 19.39 -25.17
CA LYS A 202 6.07 18.08 -25.85
C LYS A 202 7.44 17.39 -25.74
N ALA A 203 8.54 18.12 -25.62
CA ALA A 203 9.85 17.55 -25.34
C ALA A 203 9.99 17.14 -23.86
N GLU A 204 9.40 17.92 -22.95
CA GLU A 204 9.18 17.58 -21.54
C GLU A 204 8.24 16.37 -21.40
N SER A 205 7.37 16.09 -22.39
CA SER A 205 6.56 14.85 -22.44
C SER A 205 7.37 13.56 -22.46
N GLY A 206 8.68 13.55 -22.76
CA GLY A 206 9.50 12.35 -22.51
C GLY A 206 9.67 12.01 -21.01
N ARG A 207 9.77 13.03 -20.14
CA ARG A 207 9.84 12.90 -18.67
C ARG A 207 8.46 12.91 -18.02
N HIS A 208 7.51 13.62 -18.65
CA HIS A 208 6.10 13.58 -18.31
C HIS A 208 5.43 12.27 -18.73
N VAL A 209 5.91 11.52 -19.72
CA VAL A 209 5.41 10.17 -20.03
C VAL A 209 5.71 9.20 -18.89
N GLU A 210 6.90 9.18 -18.30
CA GLU A 210 7.16 8.36 -17.10
C GLU A 210 6.29 8.78 -15.90
N LEU A 211 6.09 10.10 -15.72
CA LEU A 211 5.25 10.65 -14.67
C LEU A 211 3.76 10.30 -14.87
N VAL A 212 3.27 10.45 -16.11
CA VAL A 212 1.90 10.18 -16.52
C VAL A 212 1.64 8.68 -16.56
N GLU A 213 2.58 7.83 -17.00
CA GLU A 213 2.49 6.37 -16.90
C GLU A 213 2.44 5.91 -15.43
N ALA A 214 3.24 6.53 -14.55
CA ALA A 214 3.17 6.28 -13.11
C ALA A 214 1.82 6.75 -12.52
N MET A 215 1.31 7.92 -12.91
CA MET A 215 0.01 8.41 -12.43
C MET A 215 -1.19 7.64 -13.02
N GLU A 216 -1.13 7.22 -14.28
CA GLU A 216 -2.17 6.43 -14.96
C GLU A 216 -2.24 4.99 -14.46
N SER A 217 -1.11 4.39 -14.05
CA SER A 217 -1.09 3.07 -13.42
C SER A 217 -1.66 3.10 -12.00
N LEU A 218 -1.43 4.18 -11.25
CA LEU A 218 -1.99 4.42 -9.91
C LEU A 218 -3.49 4.73 -9.91
N GLY A 219 -4.01 5.30 -11.01
CA GLY A 219 -5.42 5.67 -11.16
C GLY A 219 -6.36 4.55 -11.64
N LYS A 220 -5.82 3.41 -12.09
CA LYS A 220 -6.64 2.29 -12.60
C LYS A 220 -7.06 1.37 -11.45
N SER A 221 -8.34 1.44 -11.08
CA SER A 221 -8.96 0.34 -10.31
C SER A 221 -8.92 -0.93 -11.17
N PRO A 222 -8.46 -2.08 -10.65
CA PRO A 222 -8.46 -3.32 -11.43
C PRO A 222 -9.89 -3.58 -11.90
N HIS A 223 -10.03 -3.79 -13.22
CA HIS A 223 -11.29 -4.11 -13.85
C HIS A 223 -11.95 -5.27 -13.12
N SER A 224 -13.22 -5.10 -12.76
CA SER A 224 -14.07 -6.16 -12.23
C SER A 224 -14.14 -7.26 -13.29
N THR A 225 -13.47 -8.37 -13.04
CA THR A 225 -13.64 -9.59 -13.82
C THR A 225 -15.10 -10.04 -13.64
N GLU A 226 -15.84 -10.17 -14.74
CA GLU A 226 -17.19 -10.75 -14.73
C GLU A 226 -17.06 -12.23 -14.33
N ILE A 227 -17.20 -12.52 -13.04
CA ILE A 227 -17.30 -13.89 -12.51
C ILE A 227 -18.77 -14.14 -12.22
N ASP A 228 -19.42 -14.93 -13.08
CA ASP A 228 -20.86 -15.23 -12.98
C ASP A 228 -21.22 -15.98 -11.69
N THR A 229 -20.34 -16.86 -11.20
CA THR A 229 -20.50 -17.61 -9.94
C THR A 229 -19.16 -17.90 -9.26
N PHE A 230 -19.05 -17.70 -7.94
CA PHE A 230 -17.85 -17.99 -7.16
C PHE A 230 -18.15 -18.76 -5.87
N HIS A 231 -17.39 -19.82 -5.59
CA HIS A 231 -17.53 -20.58 -4.38
C HIS A 231 -16.19 -20.86 -3.70
N TYR A 232 -16.00 -20.29 -2.51
CA TYR A 232 -14.89 -20.59 -1.63
C TYR A 232 -15.38 -21.33 -0.40
N VAL A 233 -15.23 -22.66 -0.39
CA VAL A 233 -15.58 -23.53 0.74
C VAL A 233 -14.39 -24.46 0.98
N PRO A 234 -13.53 -24.19 1.98
CA PRO A 234 -12.22 -24.83 2.11
C PRO A 234 -12.29 -26.25 2.73
N TYR A 235 -13.49 -26.82 2.85
CA TYR A 235 -13.71 -28.15 3.42
C TYR A 235 -14.43 -29.04 2.42
N ASN A 236 -14.11 -30.34 2.45
CA ASN A 236 -14.76 -31.33 1.60
C ASN A 236 -16.21 -31.57 2.02
N ARG A 237 -17.05 -31.88 1.02
CA ARG A 237 -18.44 -32.27 1.22
C ARG A 237 -18.53 -33.44 2.22
N PRO A 238 -19.37 -33.35 3.28
CA PRO A 238 -19.63 -34.48 4.16
C PRO A 238 -20.22 -35.65 3.35
N LYS A 239 -19.71 -36.87 3.55
CA LYS A 239 -20.26 -38.05 2.87
C LYS A 239 -21.65 -38.45 3.40
N GLN A 240 -21.97 -38.05 4.63
CA GLN A 240 -23.20 -38.38 5.32
C GLN A 240 -23.60 -37.21 6.24
N PHE A 241 -24.89 -36.87 6.23
CA PHE A 241 -25.55 -35.89 7.10
C PHE A 241 -26.88 -36.50 7.56
N PHE A 242 -27.27 -36.28 8.81
CA PHE A 242 -28.42 -36.96 9.44
C PHE A 242 -29.25 -35.97 10.27
N GLY A 243 -30.57 -36.03 10.08
CA GLY A 243 -31.55 -35.19 10.77
C GLY A 243 -31.40 -33.70 10.46
N ARG A 244 -32.01 -32.86 11.30
CA ARG A 244 -31.97 -31.38 11.25
C ARG A 244 -32.79 -30.73 10.13
N GLU A 245 -33.77 -31.43 9.60
CA GLU A 245 -34.67 -30.93 8.58
C GLU A 245 -35.39 -29.66 9.06
N THR A 246 -35.84 -29.65 10.31
CA THR A 246 -36.51 -28.49 10.92
C THR A 246 -35.61 -27.26 11.03
N GLU A 247 -34.34 -27.45 11.40
CA GLU A 247 -33.39 -26.35 11.50
C GLU A 247 -32.96 -25.85 10.12
N LEU A 248 -32.81 -26.74 9.12
CA LEU A 248 -32.56 -26.36 7.73
C LEU A 248 -33.72 -25.54 7.14
N GLU A 249 -34.96 -25.96 7.38
CA GLU A 249 -36.15 -25.21 6.97
C GLU A 249 -36.19 -23.82 7.61
N SER A 250 -35.95 -23.73 8.92
CA SER A 250 -35.89 -22.45 9.64
C SER A 250 -34.77 -21.54 9.13
N MET A 251 -33.58 -22.09 8.84
CA MET A 251 -32.51 -21.35 8.19
C MET A 251 -32.95 -20.80 6.82
N HIS A 252 -33.59 -21.63 6.01
CA HIS A 252 -34.05 -21.23 4.67
C HIS A 252 -35.09 -20.13 4.73
N GLU A 253 -36.06 -20.19 5.67
CA GLU A 253 -37.06 -19.14 5.87
C GLU A 253 -36.43 -17.77 6.14
N GLU A 254 -35.46 -17.72 7.07
CA GLU A 254 -34.77 -16.48 7.47
C GLU A 254 -33.82 -15.94 6.39
N LEU A 255 -33.18 -16.83 5.64
CA LEU A 255 -32.28 -16.50 4.54
C LEU A 255 -33.07 -16.27 3.23
N SER A 256 -34.37 -16.51 3.16
CA SER A 256 -35.16 -16.32 1.94
C SER A 256 -35.39 -14.84 1.60
N ILE A 257 -35.69 -14.56 0.32
CA ILE A 257 -36.01 -13.19 -0.15
C ILE A 257 -37.30 -12.66 0.50
N ALA A 258 -38.23 -13.56 0.85
CA ALA A 258 -39.54 -13.26 1.39
C ALA A 258 -39.55 -12.87 2.89
N ALA A 259 -38.40 -12.97 3.58
CA ALA A 259 -38.29 -12.60 4.98
C ALA A 259 -38.59 -11.09 5.19
N LYS A 260 -39.42 -10.77 6.20
CA LYS A 260 -39.87 -9.39 6.51
C LYS A 260 -38.76 -8.48 7.07
N HIS A 261 -37.59 -9.03 7.40
CA HIS A 261 -36.50 -8.31 8.06
C HIS A 261 -35.48 -7.72 7.08
N ARG A 262 -34.93 -6.55 7.42
CA ARG A 262 -33.92 -5.83 6.61
C ARG A 262 -32.52 -6.48 6.61
N SER A 263 -32.23 -7.38 7.55
CA SER A 263 -30.91 -8.04 7.65
C SER A 263 -31.11 -9.56 7.76
N ARG A 264 -30.46 -10.32 6.88
CA ARG A 264 -30.60 -11.78 6.74
C ARG A 264 -29.39 -12.49 7.33
N CYS A 265 -29.28 -12.43 8.66
CA CYS A 265 -28.20 -13.06 9.41
C CYS A 265 -28.77 -14.14 10.33
N VAL A 266 -28.28 -15.38 10.20
CA VAL A 266 -28.62 -16.50 11.07
C VAL A 266 -27.43 -16.84 11.96
N LEU A 267 -27.62 -16.79 13.28
CA LEU A 267 -26.68 -17.28 14.27
C LEU A 267 -27.06 -18.71 14.66
N LEU A 268 -26.22 -19.67 14.27
CA LEU A 268 -26.25 -21.03 14.78
C LEU A 268 -25.43 -21.10 16.07
N HIS A 269 -26.08 -21.40 17.19
CA HIS A 269 -25.40 -21.54 18.48
C HIS A 269 -25.74 -22.84 19.19
N GLY A 270 -24.86 -23.26 20.10
CA GLY A 270 -24.98 -24.52 20.82
C GLY A 270 -23.63 -25.11 21.20
N LEU A 271 -23.66 -26.30 21.81
CA LEU A 271 -22.48 -26.95 22.38
C LEU A 271 -21.39 -27.28 21.34
N GLY A 272 -20.16 -27.51 21.80
CA GLY A 272 -19.07 -28.00 20.95
C GLY A 272 -19.39 -29.38 20.36
N GLY A 273 -19.12 -29.61 19.07
CA GLY A 273 -19.40 -30.90 18.43
C GLY A 273 -20.88 -31.18 18.14
N ILE A 274 -21.78 -30.23 18.39
CA ILE A 274 -23.23 -30.37 18.15
C ILE A 274 -23.63 -30.38 16.66
N GLY A 275 -22.71 -30.00 15.77
CA GLY A 275 -22.95 -30.01 14.32
C GLY A 275 -23.28 -28.65 13.67
N LYS A 276 -23.05 -27.51 14.34
CA LYS A 276 -23.29 -26.17 13.75
C LYS A 276 -22.64 -25.97 12.37
N SER A 277 -21.34 -26.21 12.27
CA SER A 277 -20.59 -26.10 11.01
C SER A 277 -21.08 -27.14 9.98
N ARG A 278 -21.54 -28.30 10.44
CA ARG A 278 -22.12 -29.32 9.54
C ARG A 278 -23.47 -28.88 8.98
N LEU A 279 -24.32 -28.27 9.80
CA LEU A 279 -25.61 -27.72 9.38
C LEU A 279 -25.44 -26.58 8.38
N ALA A 280 -24.50 -25.65 8.64
CA ALA A 280 -24.15 -24.59 7.69
C ALA A 280 -23.65 -25.14 6.35
N MET A 281 -22.81 -26.19 6.38
CA MET A 281 -22.33 -26.85 5.17
C MET A 281 -23.46 -27.53 4.39
N GLU A 282 -24.37 -28.22 5.08
CA GLU A 282 -25.51 -28.88 4.43
C GLU A 282 -26.44 -27.86 3.77
N TYR A 283 -26.71 -26.74 4.44
CA TYR A 283 -27.46 -25.63 3.84
C TYR A 283 -26.81 -25.13 2.55
N ILE A 284 -25.48 -24.94 2.56
CA ILE A 284 -24.74 -24.56 1.35
C ILE A 284 -24.92 -25.63 0.27
N GLU A 285 -24.80 -26.92 0.57
CA GLU A 285 -24.93 -27.97 -0.44
C GLU A 285 -26.33 -28.01 -1.08
N GLN A 286 -27.38 -27.73 -0.31
CA GLN A 286 -28.76 -27.69 -0.82
C GLN A 286 -29.06 -26.42 -1.63
N HIS A 287 -28.44 -25.29 -1.27
CA HIS A 287 -28.76 -23.98 -1.83
C HIS A 287 -27.60 -23.30 -2.58
N ARG A 288 -26.49 -23.99 -2.85
CA ARG A 288 -25.28 -23.38 -3.46
C ARG A 288 -25.59 -22.60 -4.74
N ASN A 289 -26.47 -23.16 -5.57
CA ASN A 289 -26.84 -22.60 -6.87
C ASN A 289 -27.81 -21.40 -6.77
N ASP A 290 -28.33 -21.13 -5.57
CA ASP A 290 -29.23 -20.00 -5.30
C ASP A 290 -28.48 -18.67 -5.14
N TYR A 291 -27.14 -18.74 -5.06
CA TYR A 291 -26.21 -17.63 -4.81
C TYR A 291 -25.18 -17.53 -5.93
N GLY A 292 -24.92 -16.31 -6.40
CA GLY A 292 -23.79 -16.02 -7.28
C GLY A 292 -22.45 -16.06 -6.54
N ALA A 293 -22.44 -15.91 -5.22
CA ALA A 293 -21.23 -16.12 -4.42
C ALA A 293 -21.51 -16.85 -3.10
N VAL A 294 -20.68 -17.84 -2.75
CA VAL A 294 -20.66 -18.48 -1.42
C VAL A 294 -19.24 -18.47 -0.89
N ILE A 295 -19.01 -17.83 0.26
CA ILE A 295 -17.68 -17.73 0.86
C ILE A 295 -17.73 -18.19 2.32
N TRP A 296 -16.88 -19.15 2.65
CA TRP A 296 -16.67 -19.66 3.99
C TRP A 296 -15.40 -19.07 4.62
N ILE A 297 -15.55 -18.44 5.78
CA ILE A 297 -14.50 -17.76 6.53
C ILE A 297 -14.37 -18.44 7.91
N PRO A 298 -13.28 -19.20 8.15
CA PRO A 298 -12.94 -19.63 9.51
C PRO A 298 -12.67 -18.40 10.39
N ALA A 299 -13.40 -18.27 11.48
CA ALA A 299 -13.50 -17.05 12.27
C ALA A 299 -13.23 -17.27 13.77
N ASP A 300 -12.47 -18.33 14.10
CA ASP A 300 -12.05 -18.61 15.47
C ASP A 300 -11.04 -17.61 16.03
N ASN A 301 -10.36 -16.87 15.16
CA ASN A 301 -9.50 -15.74 15.50
C ASN A 301 -9.30 -14.83 14.26
N GLY A 302 -8.81 -13.61 14.48
CA GLY A 302 -8.60 -12.62 13.41
C GLY A 302 -7.59 -13.06 12.33
N VAL A 303 -6.57 -13.86 12.68
CA VAL A 303 -5.57 -14.35 11.70
C VAL A 303 -6.23 -15.20 10.62
N LYS A 304 -7.09 -16.15 11.01
CA LYS A 304 -7.77 -17.03 10.04
C LYS A 304 -8.73 -16.28 9.13
N VAL A 305 -9.42 -15.27 9.67
CA VAL A 305 -10.28 -14.39 8.88
C VAL A 305 -9.47 -13.68 7.78
N GLN A 306 -8.33 -13.11 8.15
CA GLN A 306 -7.43 -12.44 7.21
C GLN A 306 -6.91 -13.39 6.14
N GLN A 307 -6.44 -14.58 6.53
CA GLN A 307 -5.92 -15.57 5.59
C GLN A 307 -6.99 -16.06 4.61
N ALA A 308 -8.22 -16.27 5.08
CA ALA A 308 -9.33 -16.67 4.22
C ALA A 308 -9.70 -15.57 3.21
N LEU A 309 -9.78 -14.32 3.65
CA LEU A 309 -10.09 -13.18 2.77
C LEU A 309 -8.98 -12.92 1.74
N ALA A 310 -7.72 -13.04 2.13
CA ALA A 310 -6.57 -12.95 1.23
C ALA A 310 -6.65 -14.02 0.12
N GLU A 311 -6.95 -15.26 0.50
CA GLU A 311 -7.08 -16.37 -0.45
C GLU A 311 -8.29 -16.18 -1.39
N VAL A 312 -9.42 -15.69 -0.87
CA VAL A 312 -10.61 -15.37 -1.69
C VAL A 312 -10.28 -14.27 -2.71
N ALA A 313 -9.63 -13.19 -2.28
CA ALA A 313 -9.24 -12.10 -3.17
C ALA A 313 -8.30 -12.60 -4.29
N ARG A 314 -7.37 -13.50 -3.95
CA ARG A 314 -6.41 -14.10 -4.89
C ARG A 314 -7.13 -14.97 -5.93
N GLN A 315 -8.07 -15.82 -5.51
CA GLN A 315 -8.83 -16.67 -6.43
C GLN A 315 -9.75 -15.87 -7.35
N LEU A 316 -10.32 -14.76 -6.86
CA LEU A 316 -11.10 -13.81 -7.65
C LEU A 316 -10.22 -12.92 -8.57
N GLN A 317 -8.89 -13.05 -8.51
CA GLN A 317 -7.92 -12.21 -9.23
C GLN A 317 -8.08 -10.71 -8.92
N LEU A 318 -8.62 -10.38 -7.75
CA LEU A 318 -8.76 -8.99 -7.30
C LEU A 318 -7.41 -8.42 -6.84
N VAL A 319 -6.51 -9.31 -6.43
CA VAL A 319 -5.13 -9.01 -6.04
C VAL A 319 -4.16 -9.76 -6.97
N ALA A 320 -2.99 -9.19 -7.24
CA ALA A 320 -1.93 -9.91 -7.95
C ALA A 320 -1.53 -11.18 -7.16
N ILE A 321 -1.00 -12.20 -7.85
CA ILE A 321 -0.69 -13.52 -7.23
C ILE A 321 0.28 -13.39 -6.03
N ASP A 322 1.12 -12.35 -6.03
CA ASP A 322 2.09 -12.05 -4.97
C ASP A 322 1.63 -10.92 -4.01
N GLU A 323 0.44 -10.35 -4.22
CA GLU A 323 -0.12 -9.24 -3.42
C GLU A 323 -0.84 -9.84 -2.19
N ASN A 324 -0.22 -9.71 -1.02
CA ASN A 324 -0.60 -10.38 0.22
C ASN A 324 -0.98 -9.35 1.31
N ASP A 325 -1.90 -8.44 0.97
CA ASP A 325 -2.52 -7.46 1.87
C ASP A 325 -3.91 -7.96 2.29
N ALA A 326 -4.03 -8.33 3.58
CA ALA A 326 -5.27 -8.83 4.17
C ALA A 326 -6.41 -7.78 4.19
N LEU A 327 -6.09 -6.51 4.39
CA LEU A 327 -7.07 -5.42 4.48
C LEU A 327 -7.54 -4.99 3.09
N GLN A 328 -6.64 -4.89 2.12
CA GLN A 328 -7.04 -4.62 0.73
C GLN A 328 -7.73 -5.85 0.13
N ALA A 329 -7.34 -7.08 0.46
CA ALA A 329 -8.10 -8.28 0.12
C ALA A 329 -9.52 -8.22 0.69
N GLN A 330 -9.67 -7.97 1.99
CA GLN A 330 -10.97 -7.77 2.64
C GLN A 330 -11.82 -6.70 1.91
N ARG A 331 -11.24 -5.53 1.61
CA ARG A 331 -11.94 -4.43 0.92
C ARG A 331 -12.31 -4.78 -0.51
N LYS A 332 -11.40 -5.39 -1.26
CA LYS A 332 -11.61 -5.82 -2.64
C LYS A 332 -12.73 -6.87 -2.69
N VAL A 333 -12.71 -7.85 -1.79
CA VAL A 333 -13.77 -8.84 -1.65
C VAL A 333 -15.09 -8.19 -1.23
N SER A 334 -15.09 -7.28 -0.26
CA SER A 334 -16.29 -6.57 0.18
C SER A 334 -16.90 -5.69 -0.91
N ARG A 335 -16.07 -4.97 -1.68
CA ARG A 335 -16.51 -4.18 -2.84
C ARG A 335 -17.05 -5.05 -3.95
N TRP A 336 -16.35 -6.14 -4.27
CA TRP A 336 -16.79 -7.12 -5.25
C TRP A 336 -18.16 -7.70 -4.87
N LEU A 337 -18.34 -8.17 -3.63
CA LEU A 337 -19.64 -8.61 -3.12
C LEU A 337 -20.72 -7.53 -3.21
N SER A 338 -20.37 -6.28 -2.92
CA SER A 338 -21.31 -5.15 -3.01
C SER A 338 -21.66 -4.76 -4.46
N SER A 339 -20.83 -5.14 -5.43
CA SER A 339 -21.05 -4.90 -6.86
C SER A 339 -21.83 -6.01 -7.57
N LEU A 340 -22.06 -7.15 -6.91
CA LEU A 340 -22.81 -8.26 -7.50
C LEU A 340 -24.31 -7.91 -7.58
N ASP A 341 -24.88 -8.10 -8.77
CA ASP A 341 -26.33 -8.04 -8.99
C ASP A 341 -27.05 -9.32 -8.51
N SER A 342 -26.30 -10.36 -8.17
CA SER A 342 -26.78 -11.64 -7.66
C SER A 342 -26.73 -11.73 -6.13
N ARG A 343 -27.51 -12.64 -5.54
CA ARG A 343 -27.40 -12.95 -4.11
C ARG A 343 -26.05 -13.56 -3.76
N TRP A 344 -25.57 -13.28 -2.55
CA TRP A 344 -24.35 -13.89 -2.01
C TRP A 344 -24.52 -14.32 -0.56
N LEU A 345 -23.75 -15.33 -0.16
CA LEU A 345 -23.76 -15.93 1.18
C LEU A 345 -22.36 -15.92 1.78
N LEU A 346 -22.23 -15.33 2.97
CA LEU A 346 -21.03 -15.40 3.81
C LEU A 346 -21.27 -16.30 5.01
N VAL A 347 -20.31 -17.19 5.29
CA VAL A 347 -20.34 -18.08 6.46
C VAL A 347 -19.15 -17.75 7.35
N PHE A 348 -19.40 -17.24 8.56
CA PHE A 348 -18.37 -17.06 9.60
C PHE A 348 -18.44 -18.23 10.58
N ASP A 349 -17.47 -19.13 10.52
CA ASP A 349 -17.47 -20.36 11.31
C ASP A 349 -16.61 -20.24 12.57
N ASN A 350 -17.16 -20.66 13.72
CA ASN A 350 -16.52 -20.66 15.04
C ASN A 350 -16.18 -19.29 15.62
N VAL A 351 -17.06 -18.31 15.44
CA VAL A 351 -16.89 -16.96 15.99
C VAL A 351 -16.87 -16.98 17.52
N ASN A 352 -15.76 -16.51 18.10
CA ASN A 352 -15.62 -16.36 19.55
C ASN A 352 -15.70 -14.89 20.01
N ASP A 353 -15.40 -13.95 19.12
CA ASP A 353 -15.42 -12.50 19.37
C ASP A 353 -16.24 -11.84 18.26
N SER A 354 -17.21 -11.01 18.61
CA SER A 354 -18.03 -10.28 17.64
C SER A 354 -17.24 -9.30 16.78
N GLN A 355 -16.06 -8.83 17.22
CA GLN A 355 -15.23 -7.89 16.45
C GLN A 355 -14.78 -8.48 15.10
N VAL A 356 -14.59 -9.80 15.01
CA VAL A 356 -14.19 -10.44 13.74
C VAL A 356 -15.27 -10.33 12.66
N LEU A 357 -16.51 -10.01 13.03
CA LEU A 357 -17.62 -9.83 12.10
C LEU A 357 -17.63 -8.43 11.47
N GLU A 358 -16.90 -7.45 12.02
CA GLU A 358 -16.78 -6.11 11.46
C GLU A 358 -16.18 -6.12 10.04
N VAL A 359 -15.54 -7.22 9.64
CA VAL A 359 -15.02 -7.39 8.29
C VAL A 359 -16.08 -7.61 7.23
N ALA A 360 -17.30 -8.00 7.62
CA ALA A 360 -18.37 -8.29 6.70
C ALA A 360 -18.90 -7.00 6.05
N PRO A 361 -19.22 -7.02 4.73
CA PRO A 361 -19.82 -5.87 4.08
C PRO A 361 -21.20 -5.54 4.69
N PRO A 362 -21.64 -4.27 4.64
CA PRO A 362 -22.97 -3.88 5.09
C PRO A 362 -24.05 -4.73 4.42
N LEU A 363 -24.92 -5.34 5.23
CA LEU A 363 -25.99 -6.21 4.73
C LEU A 363 -27.03 -5.39 3.95
N GLY A 364 -27.01 -5.53 2.61
CA GLY A 364 -28.07 -5.08 1.70
C GLY A 364 -29.13 -6.16 1.45
N SER A 365 -30.03 -5.95 0.47
CA SER A 365 -31.11 -6.91 0.13
C SER A 365 -30.64 -8.20 -0.54
N LEU A 366 -29.38 -8.27 -1.00
CA LEU A 366 -28.80 -9.42 -1.71
C LEU A 366 -27.82 -10.23 -0.84
N GLY A 367 -27.33 -9.65 0.25
CA GLY A 367 -26.33 -10.25 1.13
C GLY A 367 -26.93 -11.04 2.27
N GLN A 368 -26.31 -12.18 2.59
CA GLN A 368 -26.77 -13.09 3.63
C GLN A 368 -25.61 -13.62 4.45
N LEU A 369 -25.83 -13.80 5.76
CA LEU A 369 -24.82 -14.29 6.68
C LEU A 369 -25.30 -15.52 7.46
N ILE A 370 -24.43 -16.51 7.57
CA ILE A 370 -24.51 -17.58 8.57
C ILE A 370 -23.34 -17.40 9.52
N VAL A 371 -23.61 -17.34 10.82
CA VAL A 371 -22.59 -17.27 11.86
C VAL A 371 -22.72 -18.52 12.73
N THR A 372 -21.61 -19.23 12.99
CA THR A 372 -21.60 -20.31 13.96
C THR A 372 -20.81 -19.90 15.21
N SER A 373 -21.37 -20.10 16.40
CA SER A 373 -20.69 -19.80 17.66
C SER A 373 -21.11 -20.76 18.77
N ARG A 374 -20.32 -20.83 19.85
CA ARG A 374 -20.78 -21.41 21.13
C ARG A 374 -21.52 -20.38 21.98
N ASP A 375 -21.21 -19.09 21.79
CA ASP A 375 -21.74 -18.01 22.58
C ASP A 375 -23.04 -17.46 21.95
N PRO A 376 -24.19 -17.57 22.64
CA PRO A 376 -25.46 -17.05 22.14
C PRO A 376 -25.54 -15.52 22.14
N THR A 377 -24.58 -14.82 22.75
CA THR A 377 -24.53 -13.36 22.84
C THR A 377 -23.92 -12.70 21.62
N ILE A 378 -23.19 -13.45 20.78
CA ILE A 378 -22.64 -12.95 19.51
C ILE A 378 -23.76 -12.32 18.69
N GLY A 379 -23.62 -11.03 18.43
CA GLY A 379 -24.56 -10.22 17.67
C GLY A 379 -23.88 -9.61 16.45
N PHE A 380 -24.63 -9.47 15.36
CA PHE A 380 -24.21 -8.73 14.18
C PHE A 380 -25.35 -7.86 13.68
N GLY A 381 -25.21 -6.54 13.83
CA GLY A 381 -26.26 -5.57 13.52
C GLY A 381 -27.53 -5.69 14.40
N ALA A 382 -28.56 -4.91 14.07
CA ALA A 382 -29.80 -4.83 14.83
C ALA A 382 -30.77 -6.02 14.62
N ALA A 383 -30.42 -7.01 13.80
CA ALA A 383 -31.27 -8.15 13.47
C ALA A 383 -30.45 -9.42 13.22
N SER A 384 -30.38 -10.29 14.23
CA SER A 384 -29.88 -11.67 14.12
C SER A 384 -31.00 -12.64 14.52
N SER A 385 -31.39 -13.53 13.61
CA SER A 385 -32.21 -14.70 13.98
C SER A 385 -31.29 -15.73 14.62
N LYS A 386 -31.72 -16.34 15.72
CA LYS A 386 -30.90 -17.25 16.54
C LYS A 386 -31.51 -18.64 16.53
N ILE A 387 -30.74 -19.62 16.05
CA ILE A 387 -31.12 -21.03 16.04
C ILE A 387 -30.21 -21.78 17.01
N GLN A 388 -30.80 -22.28 18.08
CA GLN A 388 -30.10 -23.11 19.06
C GLN A 388 -30.15 -24.57 18.64
N LEU A 389 -29.00 -25.16 18.36
CA LEU A 389 -28.91 -26.60 18.09
C LEU A 389 -28.92 -27.37 19.42
N GLN A 390 -29.88 -28.29 19.55
CA GLN A 390 -29.97 -29.25 20.66
C GLN A 390 -29.25 -30.56 20.32
N PRO A 391 -28.84 -31.39 21.29
CA PRO A 391 -28.40 -32.75 21.02
C PRO A 391 -29.48 -33.56 20.29
N PHE A 392 -29.08 -34.64 19.61
CA PHE A 392 -30.07 -35.56 19.03
C PHE A 392 -30.90 -36.20 20.13
N ASP A 393 -32.18 -36.36 19.87
CA ASP A 393 -33.01 -37.26 20.68
C ASP A 393 -32.59 -38.73 20.46
N GLN A 394 -33.20 -39.63 21.23
CA GLN A 394 -32.86 -41.05 21.19
C GLN A 394 -33.11 -41.67 19.80
N ASP A 395 -34.13 -41.22 19.07
CA ASP A 395 -34.50 -41.81 17.79
C ASP A 395 -33.56 -41.35 16.68
N HIS A 396 -33.32 -40.05 16.55
CA HIS A 396 -32.36 -39.49 15.59
C HIS A 396 -30.94 -39.99 15.86
N GLY A 397 -30.53 -40.08 17.13
CA GLY A 397 -29.22 -40.59 17.48
C GLY A 397 -29.06 -42.09 17.21
N MET A 398 -30.11 -42.88 17.46
CA MET A 398 -30.17 -44.30 17.10
C MET A 398 -30.02 -44.48 15.59
N GLU A 399 -30.81 -43.75 14.79
CA GLU A 399 -30.73 -43.82 13.32
C GLU A 399 -29.35 -43.44 12.79
N ALA A 400 -28.73 -42.41 13.36
CA ALA A 400 -27.37 -42.02 13.02
C ALA A 400 -26.37 -43.16 13.30
N ILE A 401 -26.40 -43.79 14.49
CA ILE A 401 -25.52 -44.92 14.83
C ILE A 401 -25.71 -46.07 13.85
N LEU A 402 -26.95 -46.47 13.58
CA LEU A 402 -27.25 -47.61 12.71
C LEU A 402 -26.78 -47.37 11.28
N ASN A 403 -26.98 -46.16 10.74
CA ASN A 403 -26.48 -45.80 9.42
C ASN A 403 -24.95 -45.78 9.36
N LEU A 404 -24.29 -45.20 10.35
CA LEU A 404 -22.82 -45.16 10.44
C LEU A 404 -22.21 -46.57 10.53
N LEU A 405 -22.92 -47.51 11.15
CA LEU A 405 -22.53 -48.92 11.23
C LEU A 405 -22.95 -49.76 10.00
N GLY A 406 -23.64 -49.16 9.02
CA GLY A 406 -24.14 -49.87 7.83
C GLY A 406 -25.26 -50.88 8.13
N LYS A 407 -26.02 -50.67 9.20
CA LYS A 407 -27.08 -51.57 9.71
C LYS A 407 -28.48 -51.04 9.42
N ALA A 408 -28.80 -50.81 8.14
CA ALA A 408 -30.12 -50.31 7.71
C ALA A 408 -31.30 -51.23 8.10
N SER A 409 -31.07 -52.55 8.17
CA SER A 409 -32.06 -53.56 8.57
C SER A 409 -31.79 -54.11 9.98
N ALA A 410 -31.51 -53.23 10.95
CA ALA A 410 -31.23 -53.62 12.33
C ALA A 410 -32.44 -54.29 13.02
N SER A 411 -32.16 -55.29 13.85
CA SER A 411 -33.16 -55.91 14.74
C SER A 411 -33.61 -54.97 15.85
N ASP A 412 -34.73 -55.26 16.51
CA ASP A 412 -35.24 -54.44 17.62
C ASP A 412 -34.26 -54.37 18.81
N VAL A 413 -33.49 -55.45 19.03
CA VAL A 413 -32.44 -55.50 20.05
C VAL A 413 -31.29 -54.53 19.71
N GLU A 414 -30.90 -54.48 18.44
CA GLU A 414 -29.86 -53.57 17.96
C GLU A 414 -30.32 -52.10 17.99
N ARG A 415 -31.59 -51.84 17.64
CA ARG A 415 -32.21 -50.52 17.80
C ARG A 415 -32.23 -50.07 19.27
N SER A 416 -32.63 -50.95 20.18
CA SER A 416 -32.59 -50.66 21.62
C SER A 416 -31.17 -50.36 22.09
N SER A 417 -30.19 -51.18 21.71
CA SER A 417 -28.79 -50.95 22.08
C SER A 417 -28.25 -49.62 21.53
N ALA A 418 -28.65 -49.23 20.32
CA ALA A 418 -28.27 -47.94 19.74
C ALA A 418 -28.89 -46.77 20.52
N ARG A 419 -30.17 -46.86 20.94
CA ARG A 419 -30.80 -45.85 21.82
C ARG A 419 -30.07 -45.72 23.16
N ASP A 420 -29.74 -46.84 23.79
CA ASP A 420 -29.03 -46.84 25.08
C ASP A 420 -27.64 -46.17 24.94
N ILE A 421 -26.94 -46.43 23.83
CA ILE A 421 -25.68 -45.74 23.51
C ILE A 421 -25.92 -44.24 23.27
N THR A 422 -26.94 -43.87 22.51
CA THR A 422 -27.28 -42.45 22.28
C THR A 422 -27.54 -41.71 23.59
N GLU A 423 -28.31 -42.31 24.50
CA GLU A 423 -28.58 -41.76 25.83
C GLU A 423 -27.29 -41.60 26.64
N ALA A 424 -26.45 -42.65 26.67
CA ALA A 424 -25.17 -42.63 27.37
C ALA A 424 -24.17 -41.59 26.81
N LEU A 425 -24.30 -41.23 25.54
CA LEU A 425 -23.52 -40.20 24.85
C LEU A 425 -24.19 -38.81 24.87
N GLY A 426 -25.33 -38.67 25.57
CA GLY A 426 -26.07 -37.42 25.66
C GLY A 426 -26.56 -36.88 24.31
N GLY A 427 -26.72 -37.74 23.29
CA GLY A 427 -27.19 -37.35 21.97
C GLY A 427 -26.21 -36.49 21.15
N LEU A 428 -24.95 -36.35 21.56
CA LEU A 428 -23.97 -35.50 20.88
C LEU A 428 -23.55 -36.08 19.52
N PRO A 429 -23.80 -35.41 18.37
CA PRO A 429 -23.52 -35.96 17.04
C PRO A 429 -22.05 -36.35 16.81
N LEU A 430 -21.11 -35.55 17.33
CA LEU A 430 -19.68 -35.86 17.24
C LEU A 430 -19.34 -37.15 18.02
N ALA A 431 -19.88 -37.30 19.24
CA ALA A 431 -19.68 -38.49 20.07
C ALA A 431 -20.21 -39.75 19.35
N ILE A 432 -21.44 -39.65 18.83
CA ILE A 432 -22.11 -40.70 18.07
C ILE A 432 -21.27 -41.12 16.86
N THR A 433 -20.78 -40.15 16.08
CA THR A 433 -19.96 -40.43 14.89
C THR A 433 -18.70 -41.22 15.23
N GLN A 434 -18.00 -40.80 16.29
CA GLN A 434 -16.74 -41.41 16.68
C GLN A 434 -16.91 -42.76 17.36
N ILE A 435 -17.94 -42.92 18.21
CA ILE A 435 -18.25 -44.21 18.84
C ILE A 435 -18.70 -45.23 17.81
N SER A 436 -19.53 -44.83 16.84
CA SER A 436 -19.92 -45.72 15.75
C SER A 436 -18.69 -46.19 14.96
N GLY A 437 -17.77 -45.27 14.63
CA GLY A 437 -16.48 -45.62 14.02
C GLY A 437 -15.65 -46.58 14.87
N PHE A 438 -15.56 -46.35 16.18
CA PHE A 438 -14.84 -47.22 17.11
C PHE A 438 -15.46 -48.62 17.19
N ILE A 439 -16.79 -48.72 17.32
CA ILE A 439 -17.53 -49.98 17.34
C ILE A 439 -17.26 -50.79 16.07
N ALA A 440 -17.39 -50.13 14.90
CA ALA A 440 -17.12 -50.77 13.60
C ALA A 440 -15.69 -51.30 13.50
N GLN A 441 -14.69 -50.49 13.89
CA GLN A 441 -13.28 -50.86 13.78
C GLN A 441 -12.88 -51.98 14.75
N GLN A 442 -13.30 -51.90 16.00
CA GLN A 442 -12.99 -52.92 17.01
C GLN A 442 -13.84 -54.19 16.85
N LYS A 443 -14.75 -54.21 15.88
CA LYS A 443 -15.72 -55.29 15.65
C LYS A 443 -16.51 -55.63 16.92
N LEU A 444 -16.82 -54.61 17.71
CA LEU A 444 -17.61 -54.74 18.93
C LEU A 444 -19.09 -54.81 18.58
N SER A 445 -19.88 -55.53 19.37
CA SER A 445 -21.33 -55.34 19.35
C SER A 445 -21.69 -54.06 20.11
N MET A 446 -22.79 -53.42 19.74
CA MET A 446 -23.33 -52.27 20.48
C MET A 446 -23.60 -52.64 21.96
N SER A 447 -24.16 -53.82 22.21
CA SER A 447 -24.38 -54.36 23.55
C SER A 447 -23.08 -54.62 24.33
N GLY A 448 -21.98 -54.91 23.66
CA GLY A 448 -20.66 -55.13 24.27
C GLY A 448 -19.92 -53.81 24.55
N PHE A 449 -20.26 -52.74 23.83
CA PHE A 449 -19.65 -51.43 24.00
C PHE A 449 -20.12 -50.71 25.26
N LEU A 450 -21.43 -50.68 25.53
CA LEU A 450 -22.01 -49.87 26.61
C LEU A 450 -21.42 -50.17 28.00
N PRO A 451 -21.25 -51.45 28.42
CA PRO A 451 -20.61 -51.76 29.71
C PRO A 451 -19.14 -51.31 29.79
N LEU A 452 -18.44 -51.30 28.65
CA LEU A 452 -17.05 -50.83 28.55
C LEU A 452 -16.99 -49.30 28.69
N TYR A 453 -17.95 -48.58 28.13
CA TYR A 453 -18.09 -47.14 28.29
C TYR A 453 -18.39 -46.76 29.73
N GLU A 454 -19.42 -47.35 30.35
CA GLU A 454 -19.84 -47.04 31.72
C GLU A 454 -18.73 -47.26 32.76
N ARG A 455 -17.96 -48.36 32.61
CA ARG A 455 -16.82 -48.65 33.50
C ARG A 455 -15.74 -47.56 33.44
N ASN A 456 -15.55 -46.93 32.29
CA ASN A 456 -14.55 -45.87 32.13
C ASN A 456 -15.12 -44.49 32.48
N ALA A 457 -16.39 -44.22 32.20
CA ALA A 457 -17.11 -43.02 32.67
C ALA A 457 -17.04 -42.89 34.20
N ALA A 458 -17.26 -44.01 34.91
CA ALA A 458 -17.18 -44.06 36.37
C ALA A 458 -15.77 -43.79 36.94
N LYS A 459 -14.69 -44.03 36.17
CA LYS A 459 -13.31 -43.71 36.57
C LYS A 459 -13.01 -42.22 36.42
N ILE A 460 -13.58 -41.58 35.40
CA ILE A 460 -13.36 -40.17 35.07
C ILE A 460 -14.17 -39.26 35.99
N ASN A 461 -15.44 -39.60 36.25
CA ASN A 461 -16.30 -38.88 37.20
C ASN A 461 -15.74 -38.81 38.64
N ARG A 462 -14.85 -39.75 39.04
CA ARG A 462 -14.17 -39.72 40.36
C ARG A 462 -13.09 -38.64 40.49
N ARG A 463 -12.68 -37.99 39.39
CA ARG A 463 -11.61 -36.97 39.39
C ARG A 463 -12.09 -35.53 39.64
N ASN A 464 -13.39 -35.31 39.88
CA ASN A 464 -14.01 -34.03 40.28
C ASN A 464 -13.39 -32.78 39.62
N VAL A 465 -13.73 -32.54 38.35
CA VAL A 465 -13.46 -31.25 37.68
C VAL A 465 -14.79 -30.50 37.56
N ALA A 466 -14.94 -29.44 38.35
CA ALA A 466 -16.11 -28.56 38.31
C ALA A 466 -16.08 -27.71 37.02
N GLY A 467 -17.17 -27.73 36.24
CA GLY A 467 -17.45 -26.64 35.30
C GLY A 467 -18.18 -26.99 34.00
N HIS A 468 -18.01 -28.16 33.39
CA HIS A 468 -18.49 -28.40 32.00
C HIS A 468 -18.96 -29.85 31.81
N GLN A 469 -20.23 -30.16 32.13
CA GLN A 469 -20.76 -31.53 32.06
C GLN A 469 -20.70 -32.15 30.65
N ASP A 470 -20.78 -31.35 29.59
CA ASP A 470 -20.80 -31.84 28.20
C ASP A 470 -19.41 -32.20 27.66
N GLU A 471 -18.35 -31.56 28.15
CA GLU A 471 -16.96 -31.89 27.81
C GLU A 471 -16.52 -33.21 28.48
N HIS A 472 -17.16 -33.59 29.60
CA HIS A 472 -16.93 -34.86 30.33
C HIS A 472 -17.41 -36.12 29.59
N ILE A 473 -18.55 -36.05 28.87
CA ILE A 473 -19.07 -37.18 28.08
C ILE A 473 -18.10 -37.51 26.94
N LEU A 474 -17.62 -36.47 26.28
CA LEU A 474 -16.69 -36.58 25.16
C LEU A 474 -15.26 -36.97 25.61
N SER A 475 -14.78 -36.43 26.74
CA SER A 475 -13.48 -36.84 27.30
C SER A 475 -13.47 -38.33 27.69
N THR A 476 -14.60 -38.87 28.14
CA THR A 476 -14.77 -40.30 28.44
C THR A 476 -14.69 -41.19 27.20
N VAL A 477 -15.37 -40.79 26.12
CA VAL A 477 -15.32 -41.47 24.82
C VAL A 477 -13.88 -41.56 24.30
N TRP A 478 -13.17 -40.43 24.33
CA TRP A 478 -11.81 -40.39 23.80
C TRP A 478 -10.77 -40.98 24.74
N ALA A 479 -10.98 -40.96 26.06
CA ALA A 479 -10.08 -41.62 26.99
C ALA A 479 -9.88 -43.09 26.63
N ILE A 480 -10.92 -43.79 26.16
CA ILE A 480 -10.83 -45.19 25.72
C ILE A 480 -9.96 -45.29 24.44
N ALA A 481 -10.21 -44.44 23.45
CA ALA A 481 -9.47 -44.44 22.19
C ALA A 481 -8.00 -43.98 22.35
N ILE A 482 -7.73 -43.06 23.28
CA ILE A 482 -6.42 -42.44 23.55
C ILE A 482 -5.59 -43.33 24.47
N GLN A 483 -6.16 -43.89 25.55
CA GLN A 483 -5.43 -44.72 26.52
C GLN A 483 -5.01 -46.08 25.96
N THR A 484 -5.70 -46.55 24.92
CA THR A 484 -5.34 -47.81 24.24
C THR A 484 -4.20 -47.65 23.23
N MET A 485 -3.74 -46.43 22.96
CA MET A 485 -2.60 -46.18 22.07
C MET A 485 -1.28 -46.23 22.84
N THR A 486 -0.42 -47.16 22.46
CA THR A 486 0.98 -47.20 22.83
C THR A 486 1.83 -46.88 21.60
N SER A 487 3.10 -46.48 21.77
CA SER A 487 4.07 -46.21 20.70
C SER A 487 3.84 -44.92 19.87
N GLU A 488 4.23 -44.94 18.59
CA GLU A 488 4.35 -43.80 17.67
C GLU A 488 3.04 -43.02 17.43
N PRO A 489 1.87 -43.68 17.27
CA PRO A 489 0.60 -42.96 17.14
C PRO A 489 0.29 -42.06 18.35
N ARG A 490 0.71 -42.49 19.56
CA ARG A 490 0.53 -41.68 20.77
C ARG A 490 1.45 -40.46 20.76
N HIS A 491 2.69 -40.59 20.29
CA HIS A 491 3.61 -39.45 20.24
C HIS A 491 3.13 -38.40 19.25
N ILE A 492 2.75 -38.80 18.03
CA ILE A 492 2.29 -37.85 17.01
C ILE A 492 0.95 -37.20 17.39
N GLN A 493 -0.03 -37.95 17.93
CA GLN A 493 -1.30 -37.34 18.32
C GLN A 493 -1.13 -36.32 19.44
N SER A 494 -0.23 -36.60 20.39
CA SER A 494 0.03 -35.71 21.52
C SER A 494 0.69 -34.43 21.05
N LEU A 495 1.60 -34.52 20.08
CA LEU A 495 2.20 -33.36 19.44
C LEU A 495 1.17 -32.53 18.66
N LEU A 496 0.39 -33.17 17.78
CA LEU A 496 -0.63 -32.49 16.95
C LEU A 496 -1.73 -31.83 17.78
N ALA A 497 -1.97 -32.30 19.02
CA ALA A 497 -2.89 -31.67 19.94
C ALA A 497 -2.47 -30.25 20.35
N PHE A 498 -1.23 -29.82 20.12
CA PHE A 498 -0.75 -28.45 20.37
C PHE A 498 -0.84 -27.51 19.16
N PHE A 499 -1.05 -28.04 17.95
CA PHE A 499 -1.13 -27.24 16.71
C PHE A 499 -2.55 -26.70 16.47
N ASP A 500 -2.70 -25.83 15.47
CA ASP A 500 -4.06 -25.46 15.01
C ASP A 500 -4.86 -26.74 14.62
N PRO A 501 -6.16 -26.80 14.93
CA PRO A 501 -7.01 -27.96 14.58
C PRO A 501 -7.04 -28.29 13.09
N ASP A 502 -6.83 -27.28 12.25
CA ASP A 502 -7.01 -27.35 10.80
C ASP A 502 -5.65 -27.16 10.09
N LYS A 503 -5.49 -27.78 8.92
CA LYS A 503 -4.38 -27.53 7.97
C LYS A 503 -2.95 -27.63 8.54
N ILE A 504 -2.67 -28.62 9.38
CA ILE A 504 -1.31 -28.92 9.85
C ILE A 504 -0.52 -29.56 8.70
N GLN A 505 0.30 -28.78 8.00
CA GLN A 505 1.10 -29.29 6.88
C GLN A 505 2.14 -30.30 7.36
N GLU A 506 2.20 -31.47 6.72
CA GLU A 506 3.17 -32.52 7.09
C GLU A 506 4.62 -32.02 6.99
N SER A 507 4.92 -31.12 6.03
CA SER A 507 6.25 -30.51 5.87
C SER A 507 6.73 -29.75 7.10
N ILE A 508 5.84 -29.06 7.83
CA ILE A 508 6.20 -28.34 9.06
C ILE A 508 6.77 -29.31 10.10
N LEU A 509 6.19 -30.51 10.20
CA LEU A 509 6.65 -31.56 11.11
C LEU A 509 7.97 -32.15 10.64
N ILE A 510 8.06 -32.53 9.36
CA ILE A 510 9.24 -33.16 8.76
C ILE A 510 10.46 -32.24 8.85
N GLU A 511 10.30 -30.94 8.61
CA GLU A 511 11.38 -29.95 8.68
C GLU A 511 11.79 -29.63 10.12
N GLY A 512 10.84 -29.61 11.06
CA GLY A 512 11.09 -29.22 12.44
C GLY A 512 11.59 -30.34 13.37
N ILE A 513 11.16 -31.58 13.14
CA ILE A 513 11.52 -32.74 13.99
C ILE A 513 13.03 -33.00 14.12
N PRO A 514 13.88 -32.82 13.09
CA PRO A 514 15.32 -33.00 13.20
C PRO A 514 16.00 -32.11 14.26
N TYR A 515 15.32 -31.06 14.73
CA TYR A 515 15.82 -30.10 15.71
C TYR A 515 15.38 -30.42 17.15
N LEU A 516 14.60 -31.48 17.35
CA LEU A 516 14.16 -31.89 18.67
C LEU A 516 15.28 -32.55 19.48
N ARG A 517 15.21 -32.41 20.80
CA ARG A 517 16.12 -33.10 21.74
C ARG A 517 15.69 -34.54 22.06
N THR A 518 14.81 -35.13 21.25
CA THR A 518 14.23 -36.45 21.49
C THR A 518 14.09 -37.24 20.20
N ASP A 519 14.44 -38.53 20.26
CA ASP A 519 14.29 -39.45 19.12
C ASP A 519 12.88 -40.03 18.98
N ARG A 520 11.98 -39.73 19.93
CA ARG A 520 10.63 -40.32 20.00
C ARG A 520 9.73 -39.99 18.81
N LEU A 521 10.12 -39.02 17.99
CA LEU A 521 9.38 -38.55 16.82
C LEU A 521 10.17 -38.77 15.50
N ASN A 522 11.35 -39.41 15.54
CA ASN A 522 12.18 -39.60 14.34
C ASN A 522 11.51 -40.47 13.27
N PHE A 523 10.55 -41.32 13.65
CA PHE A 523 9.72 -42.10 12.73
C PHE A 523 8.94 -41.23 11.73
N VAL A 524 8.72 -39.94 12.02
CA VAL A 524 8.07 -39.01 11.09
C VAL A 524 8.95 -38.69 9.87
N LEU A 525 10.27 -38.89 9.98
CA LEU A 525 11.22 -38.62 8.90
C LEU A 525 11.30 -39.76 7.87
N ASP A 526 10.82 -40.95 8.23
CA ASP A 526 10.64 -42.06 7.30
C ASP A 526 9.18 -42.07 6.79
N GLU A 527 9.01 -42.10 5.47
CA GLU A 527 7.68 -41.99 4.86
C GLU A 527 6.78 -43.17 5.24
N ILE A 528 7.34 -44.38 5.34
CA ILE A 528 6.58 -45.59 5.66
C ILE A 528 6.20 -45.58 7.14
N ASP A 529 7.16 -45.34 8.02
CA ASP A 529 6.88 -45.32 9.47
C ASP A 529 5.90 -44.18 9.83
N PHE A 530 5.98 -43.03 9.15
CA PHE A 530 5.02 -41.95 9.37
C PHE A 530 3.60 -42.33 8.91
N LEU A 531 3.47 -43.04 7.79
CA LEU A 531 2.18 -43.56 7.33
C LEU A 531 1.62 -44.58 8.32
N ASP A 532 2.45 -45.51 8.81
CA ASP A 532 2.08 -46.53 9.79
C ASP A 532 1.66 -45.90 11.12
N ALA A 533 2.32 -44.83 11.56
CA ALA A 533 1.94 -44.09 12.76
C ALA A 533 0.61 -43.32 12.61
N LYS A 534 0.30 -42.82 11.39
CA LYS A 534 -0.96 -42.12 11.07
C LYS A 534 -2.13 -43.09 10.91
N GLU A 535 -1.91 -44.29 10.40
CA GLU A 535 -2.96 -45.24 10.02
C GLU A 535 -3.97 -45.53 11.15
N PRO A 536 -3.56 -45.80 12.42
CA PRO A 536 -4.49 -46.02 13.53
C PRO A 536 -5.33 -44.79 13.88
N LEU A 537 -4.77 -43.58 13.72
CA LEU A 537 -5.44 -42.31 14.02
C LEU A 537 -6.50 -41.98 12.96
N LEU A 538 -6.16 -42.21 11.69
CA LEU A 538 -7.08 -42.05 10.55
C LEU A 538 -8.23 -43.06 10.64
N LYS A 539 -7.93 -44.35 10.89
CA LYS A 539 -8.97 -45.39 11.03
C LYS A 539 -9.95 -45.11 12.17
N ARG A 540 -9.49 -44.48 13.27
CA ARG A 540 -10.32 -44.10 14.42
C ARG A 540 -11.03 -42.74 14.25
N SER A 541 -10.86 -42.07 13.10
CA SER A 541 -11.38 -40.71 12.86
C SER A 541 -10.93 -39.67 13.92
N LEU A 542 -9.77 -39.91 14.54
CA LEU A 542 -9.11 -38.95 15.45
C LEU A 542 -8.29 -37.92 14.66
N LEU A 543 -7.85 -38.34 13.48
CA LEU A 543 -7.12 -37.52 12.53
C LEU A 543 -7.81 -37.58 11.16
N GLN A 544 -7.75 -36.49 10.42
CA GLN A 544 -8.13 -36.41 9.02
C GLN A 544 -6.90 -35.97 8.22
N ARG A 545 -6.82 -36.41 6.96
CA ARG A 545 -5.75 -36.04 6.03
C ARG A 545 -6.37 -35.57 4.72
N ASP A 546 -5.97 -34.39 4.27
CA ASP A 546 -6.24 -33.93 2.90
C ASP A 546 -5.06 -34.35 2.02
N GLU A 547 -5.34 -35.13 0.98
CA GLU A 547 -4.34 -35.64 0.05
C GLU A 547 -3.84 -34.56 -0.94
N ARG A 548 -4.60 -33.47 -1.15
CA ARG A 548 -4.26 -32.45 -2.14
C ARG A 548 -3.09 -31.58 -1.71
N ASP A 549 -3.03 -31.23 -0.43
CA ASP A 549 -2.01 -30.36 0.15
C ASP A 549 -1.18 -31.05 1.25
N SER A 550 -1.36 -32.36 1.44
CA SER A 550 -0.69 -33.14 2.48
C SER A 550 -0.83 -32.51 3.87
N SER A 551 -2.04 -32.03 4.18
CA SER A 551 -2.36 -31.43 5.47
C SER A 551 -3.14 -32.39 6.37
N LEU A 552 -2.86 -32.29 7.66
CA LEU A 552 -3.52 -33.04 8.72
C LEU A 552 -4.49 -32.13 9.46
N SER A 553 -5.62 -32.67 9.90
CA SER A 553 -6.58 -31.96 10.76
C SER A 553 -6.99 -32.83 11.93
N MET A 554 -7.01 -32.26 13.13
CA MET A 554 -7.42 -32.91 14.36
C MET A 554 -8.50 -32.08 15.04
N HIS A 555 -9.66 -32.69 15.22
CA HIS A 555 -10.81 -31.97 15.77
C HIS A 555 -10.50 -31.37 17.16
N ARG A 556 -10.89 -30.11 17.39
CA ARG A 556 -10.63 -29.34 18.63
C ARG A 556 -10.91 -30.09 19.91
N LEU A 557 -12.04 -30.78 19.96
CA LEU A 557 -12.43 -31.54 21.14
C LEU A 557 -11.56 -32.81 21.36
N VAL A 558 -11.07 -33.43 20.28
CA VAL A 558 -10.08 -34.52 20.38
C VAL A 558 -8.77 -33.97 20.94
N GLN A 559 -8.30 -32.82 20.43
CA GLN A 559 -7.13 -32.14 20.98
C GLN A 559 -7.31 -31.83 22.48
N PHE A 560 -8.47 -31.32 22.87
CA PHE A 560 -8.81 -31.03 24.27
C PHE A 560 -8.67 -32.27 25.16
N ALA A 561 -9.28 -33.40 24.78
CA ALA A 561 -9.22 -34.62 25.59
C ALA A 561 -7.82 -35.25 25.62
N ILE A 562 -7.04 -35.15 24.54
CA ILE A 562 -5.62 -35.53 24.56
C ILE A 562 -4.89 -34.69 25.60
N LEU A 563 -4.98 -33.35 25.52
CA LEU A 563 -4.33 -32.44 26.45
C LEU A 563 -4.78 -32.71 27.90
N GLU A 564 -6.09 -32.87 28.14
CA GLU A 564 -6.63 -33.20 29.46
C GLU A 564 -6.02 -34.48 30.04
N SER A 565 -5.81 -35.50 29.21
CA SER A 565 -5.23 -36.78 29.61
C SER A 565 -3.73 -36.74 29.96
N LEU A 566 -3.00 -35.75 29.45
CA LEU A 566 -1.57 -35.57 29.71
C LEU A 566 -1.35 -34.98 31.10
N SER A 567 -0.31 -35.46 31.79
CA SER A 567 0.18 -34.83 33.02
C SER A 567 0.71 -33.42 32.74
N PRO A 568 0.77 -32.52 33.75
CA PRO A 568 1.33 -31.19 33.57
C PRO A 568 2.75 -31.21 32.98
N GLN A 569 3.59 -32.15 33.41
CA GLN A 569 4.95 -32.31 32.91
C GLN A 569 4.97 -32.75 31.44
N GLU A 570 4.15 -33.72 31.04
CA GLU A 570 4.03 -34.13 29.64
C GLU A 570 3.55 -32.97 28.76
N ARG A 571 2.57 -32.17 29.23
CA ARG A 571 2.09 -31.00 28.49
C ARG A 571 3.22 -30.01 28.23
N THR A 572 4.00 -29.66 29.26
CA THR A 572 5.15 -28.74 29.11
C THR A 572 6.16 -29.30 28.11
N THR A 573 6.60 -30.56 28.25
CA THR A 573 7.59 -31.15 27.34
C THR A 573 7.11 -31.24 25.89
N ILE A 574 5.85 -31.59 25.65
CA ILE A 574 5.31 -31.68 24.28
C ILE A 574 5.09 -30.29 23.70
N MET A 575 4.66 -29.31 24.50
CA MET A 575 4.55 -27.91 24.09
C MET A 575 5.92 -27.38 23.63
N GLU A 576 7.00 -27.66 24.35
CA GLU A 576 8.36 -27.26 23.99
C GLU A 576 8.82 -27.88 22.65
N ASN A 577 8.44 -29.13 22.38
CA ASN A 577 8.67 -29.75 21.08
C ASN A 577 7.90 -29.01 19.97
N ALA A 578 6.65 -28.64 20.22
CA ALA A 578 5.86 -27.85 19.27
C ALA A 578 6.48 -26.45 19.03
N VAL A 579 6.94 -25.77 20.09
CA VAL A 579 7.69 -24.50 19.98
C VAL A 579 8.93 -24.68 19.11
N THR A 580 9.71 -25.75 19.33
CA THR A 580 10.93 -26.03 18.58
C THR A 580 10.64 -26.25 17.09
N ILE A 581 9.63 -27.06 16.78
CA ILE A 581 9.20 -27.34 15.39
C ILE A 581 8.76 -26.03 14.71
N LEU A 582 7.90 -25.25 15.35
CA LEU A 582 7.39 -24.00 14.79
C LEU A 582 8.47 -22.91 14.69
N SER A 583 9.52 -22.98 15.51
CA SER A 583 10.65 -22.05 15.48
C SER A 583 11.72 -22.39 14.44
N HIS A 584 11.71 -23.60 13.89
CA HIS A 584 12.73 -24.05 12.93
C HIS A 584 12.75 -23.18 11.67
N GLY A 585 13.94 -22.87 11.14
CA GLY A 585 14.13 -22.06 9.93
C GLY A 585 14.14 -20.55 10.17
N PHE A 586 13.98 -20.11 11.42
CA PHE A 586 14.01 -18.68 11.79
C PHE A 586 15.08 -18.38 12.84
N GLU A 587 15.78 -17.27 12.67
CA GLU A 587 16.80 -16.77 13.59
C GLU A 587 16.18 -16.12 14.83
N ASN A 588 16.87 -16.19 15.99
CA ASN A 588 16.38 -15.56 17.22
C ASN A 588 16.67 -14.05 17.22
N SER A 589 15.71 -13.24 17.67
CA SER A 589 15.81 -11.78 17.75
C SER A 589 16.81 -11.28 18.79
N TRP A 590 17.25 -12.16 19.70
CA TRP A 590 18.21 -11.83 20.76
C TRP A 590 19.67 -12.09 20.36
N ASN A 591 19.94 -12.94 19.34
CA ASN A 591 21.30 -13.24 18.88
C ASN A 591 21.60 -12.64 17.51
N VAL A 592 20.57 -12.37 16.71
CA VAL A 592 20.67 -11.62 15.48
C VAL A 592 19.77 -10.40 15.61
N VAL A 593 20.32 -9.22 15.34
CA VAL A 593 19.48 -8.01 15.25
C VAL A 593 18.44 -8.29 14.15
N THR A 594 17.15 -8.24 14.41
CA THR A 594 16.17 -8.59 13.38
C THR A 594 16.16 -7.55 12.26
N THR A 595 16.18 -7.99 11.00
CA THR A 595 15.93 -7.14 9.81
C THR A 595 14.59 -7.51 9.21
N HIS A 596 14.25 -6.87 8.08
CA HIS A 596 13.03 -7.25 7.42
C HIS A 596 13.04 -8.71 6.94
N GLN A 597 11.96 -9.46 7.22
CA GLN A 597 11.87 -10.91 6.96
C GLN A 597 10.95 -11.28 5.80
N PHE A 598 10.83 -10.42 4.77
CA PHE A 598 9.97 -10.63 3.59
C PHE A 598 10.13 -12.01 2.93
N LYS A 599 11.38 -12.50 2.84
CA LYS A 599 11.67 -13.83 2.27
C LYS A 599 11.03 -14.98 3.07
N ASN A 600 10.76 -14.75 4.35
CA ASN A 600 10.22 -15.74 5.27
C ASN A 600 8.71 -15.58 5.48
N TRP A 601 8.06 -14.57 4.89
CA TRP A 601 6.62 -14.30 5.06
C TRP A 601 5.74 -15.51 4.80
N LYS A 602 6.00 -16.25 3.71
CA LYS A 602 5.26 -17.47 3.39
C LYS A 602 5.36 -18.53 4.50
N HIS A 603 6.52 -18.65 5.13
CA HIS A 603 6.74 -19.61 6.21
C HIS A 603 6.01 -19.16 7.48
N PHE A 604 5.99 -17.85 7.76
CA PHE A 604 5.20 -17.30 8.86
C PHE A 604 3.71 -17.51 8.63
N ASP A 605 3.18 -17.19 7.44
CA ASP A 605 1.77 -17.39 7.09
C ASP A 605 1.28 -18.83 7.37
N GLN A 606 2.12 -19.83 7.09
CA GLN A 606 1.79 -21.23 7.35
C GLN A 606 1.78 -21.61 8.85
N ARG A 607 2.47 -20.85 9.70
CA ARG A 607 2.73 -21.21 11.10
C ARG A 607 1.95 -20.36 12.10
N ILE A 608 1.56 -19.13 11.76
CA ILE A 608 0.92 -18.19 12.70
C ILE A 608 -0.33 -18.78 13.35
N ALA A 609 -1.20 -19.45 12.59
CA ALA A 609 -2.40 -20.08 13.15
C ALA A 609 -2.03 -21.13 14.21
N HIS A 610 -0.96 -21.89 13.99
CA HIS A 610 -0.44 -22.86 14.96
C HIS A 610 0.14 -22.18 16.20
N VAL A 611 0.87 -21.06 16.05
CA VAL A 611 1.40 -20.29 17.18
C VAL A 611 0.25 -19.69 18.01
N GLN A 612 -0.78 -19.14 17.37
CA GLN A 612 -1.97 -18.64 18.07
C GLN A 612 -2.68 -19.77 18.83
N ALA A 613 -2.83 -20.95 18.21
CA ALA A 613 -3.41 -22.11 18.87
C ALA A 613 -2.58 -22.55 20.10
N LEU A 614 -1.26 -22.49 19.99
CA LEU A 614 -0.32 -22.79 21.08
C LEU A 614 -0.49 -21.83 22.26
N ILE A 615 -0.59 -20.52 22.00
CA ILE A 615 -0.87 -19.47 23.01
C ILE A 615 -2.21 -19.72 23.70
N ASN A 616 -3.26 -20.03 22.93
CA ASN A 616 -4.59 -20.26 23.49
C ASN A 616 -4.61 -21.51 24.39
N LYS A 617 -3.91 -22.58 23.98
CA LYS A 617 -3.82 -23.83 24.75
C LYS A 617 -2.96 -23.68 26.00
N SER A 618 -1.87 -22.93 25.94
CA SER A 618 -1.04 -22.68 27.13
C SER A 618 -1.86 -21.98 28.21
N ARG A 619 -2.69 -21.00 27.84
CA ARG A 619 -3.63 -20.33 28.76
C ARG A 619 -4.74 -21.25 29.24
N GLN A 620 -5.44 -21.93 28.32
CA GLN A 620 -6.57 -22.79 28.66
C GLN A 620 -6.20 -23.88 29.67
N PHE A 621 -5.01 -24.46 29.54
CA PHE A 621 -4.54 -25.55 30.39
C PHE A 621 -3.53 -25.12 31.46
N ASN A 622 -3.32 -23.80 31.64
CA ASN A 622 -2.35 -23.21 32.56
C ASN A 622 -0.96 -23.85 32.47
N ILE A 623 -0.46 -24.02 31.24
CA ILE A 623 0.84 -24.65 30.97
C ILE A 623 1.94 -23.61 31.18
N VAL A 624 2.80 -23.88 32.15
CA VAL A 624 4.03 -23.11 32.36
C VAL A 624 5.12 -23.69 31.46
N SER A 625 5.68 -22.87 30.57
CA SER A 625 6.82 -23.27 29.72
C SER A 625 8.05 -23.51 30.58
N GLY A 626 8.78 -24.60 30.35
CA GLY A 626 10.09 -24.82 30.98
C GLY A 626 11.18 -23.97 30.34
N ASP A 627 10.94 -23.46 29.12
CA ASP A 627 11.73 -22.43 28.45
C ASP A 627 10.81 -21.26 28.01
N PRO A 628 10.53 -20.30 28.91
CA PRO A 628 9.73 -19.13 28.59
C PRO A 628 10.38 -18.25 27.51
N THR A 629 11.71 -18.22 27.43
CA THR A 629 12.47 -17.42 26.47
C THR A 629 12.24 -17.92 25.04
N ALA A 630 12.39 -19.22 24.79
CA ALA A 630 12.14 -19.80 23.47
C ALA A 630 10.68 -19.63 23.02
N PHE A 631 9.71 -19.82 23.93
CA PHE A 631 8.30 -19.66 23.58
C PHE A 631 7.95 -18.20 23.27
N SER A 632 8.40 -17.26 24.11
CA SER A 632 8.14 -15.82 23.90
C SER A 632 8.77 -15.31 22.62
N GLU A 633 9.95 -15.80 22.25
CA GLU A 633 10.60 -15.45 20.99
C GLU A 633 9.85 -15.93 19.76
N LEU A 634 9.30 -17.14 19.77
CA LEU A 634 8.41 -17.59 18.70
C LEU A 634 7.23 -16.62 18.52
N ILE A 635 6.67 -16.13 19.63
CA ILE A 635 5.59 -15.14 19.63
C ILE A 635 6.09 -13.80 19.08
N PHE A 636 7.26 -13.30 19.51
CA PHE A 636 7.83 -12.03 19.03
C PHE A 636 8.18 -12.06 17.54
N ARG A 637 8.60 -13.21 16.99
CA ARG A 637 8.80 -13.36 15.55
C ARG A 637 7.50 -13.24 14.76
N CYS A 638 6.40 -13.80 15.27
CA CYS A 638 5.08 -13.60 14.68
C CYS A 638 4.62 -12.14 14.82
N ALA A 639 4.88 -11.49 15.95
CA ALA A 639 4.61 -10.07 16.11
C ALA A 639 5.40 -9.20 15.12
N TRP A 640 6.67 -9.54 14.87
CA TRP A 640 7.50 -8.86 13.88
C TRP A 640 6.90 -9.01 12.48
N PHE A 641 6.46 -10.22 12.11
CA PHE A 641 5.74 -10.44 10.86
C PHE A 641 4.49 -9.54 10.74
N PHE A 642 3.67 -9.45 11.79
CA PHE A 642 2.50 -8.56 11.79
C PHE A 642 2.87 -7.09 11.69
N TYR A 643 3.94 -6.65 12.37
CA TYR A 643 4.45 -5.28 12.25
C TYR A 643 4.86 -4.96 10.81
N GLU A 644 5.57 -5.86 10.13
CA GLU A 644 5.95 -5.65 8.73
C GLU A 644 4.76 -5.64 7.77
N LYS A 645 3.70 -6.37 8.12
CA LYS A 645 2.41 -6.35 7.41
C LYS A 645 1.53 -5.15 7.79
N GLU A 646 2.02 -4.24 8.64
CA GLU A 646 1.25 -3.10 9.17
C GLU A 646 -0.04 -3.50 9.91
N LEU A 647 -0.07 -4.73 10.45
CA LEU A 647 -1.14 -5.26 11.28
C LEU A 647 -0.84 -4.97 12.75
N TYR A 648 -0.77 -3.68 13.09
CA TYR A 648 -0.26 -3.21 14.37
C TYR A 648 -1.04 -3.70 15.59
N ASP A 649 -2.34 -3.93 15.47
CA ASP A 649 -3.17 -4.47 16.57
C ASP A 649 -2.78 -5.91 16.89
N LEU A 650 -2.69 -6.78 15.88
CA LEU A 650 -2.20 -8.16 16.04
C LEU A 650 -0.75 -8.19 16.53
N ALA A 651 0.10 -7.29 16.04
CA ALA A 651 1.47 -7.16 16.51
C ALA A 651 1.50 -6.81 18.01
N ASN A 652 0.72 -5.83 18.45
CA ASN A 652 0.62 -5.43 19.86
C ASN A 652 0.08 -6.55 20.74
N ASP A 653 -0.94 -7.28 20.28
CA ASP A 653 -1.46 -8.44 20.99
C ASP A 653 -0.35 -9.46 21.20
N PHE A 654 0.31 -9.92 20.14
CA PHE A 654 1.39 -10.90 20.26
C PHE A 654 2.55 -10.40 21.14
N ILE A 655 2.96 -9.13 21.02
CA ILE A 655 3.99 -8.54 21.90
C ILE A 655 3.56 -8.64 23.37
N SER A 656 2.32 -8.28 23.67
CA SER A 656 1.80 -8.27 25.04
C SER A 656 1.78 -9.69 25.61
N HIS A 657 1.31 -10.67 24.83
CA HIS A 657 1.29 -12.08 25.22
C HIS A 657 2.71 -12.63 25.42
N GLY A 658 3.65 -12.33 24.52
CA GLY A 658 5.04 -12.76 24.66
C GLY A 658 5.70 -12.16 25.90
N LEU A 659 5.44 -10.89 26.23
CA LEU A 659 5.93 -10.26 27.45
C LEU A 659 5.29 -10.83 28.73
N GLU A 660 4.01 -11.21 28.68
CA GLU A 660 3.35 -11.92 29.80
C GLU A 660 3.99 -13.29 30.07
N VAL A 661 4.30 -14.05 29.01
CA VAL A 661 4.94 -15.38 29.12
C VAL A 661 6.37 -15.26 29.63
N LEU A 662 7.14 -14.32 29.07
CA LEU A 662 8.53 -14.09 29.48
C LEU A 662 8.60 -13.54 30.92
N GLY A 663 7.61 -12.75 31.32
CA GLY A 663 7.60 -12.00 32.56
C GLY A 663 8.46 -10.74 32.51
N PRO A 664 8.61 -10.02 33.63
CA PRO A 664 9.54 -8.90 33.77
C PRO A 664 10.97 -9.44 33.75
N ASP A 665 11.44 -9.74 32.56
CA ASP A 665 12.69 -10.43 32.33
C ASP A 665 13.81 -9.42 32.01
N HIS A 666 15.02 -9.86 32.27
CA HIS A 666 16.24 -9.07 32.20
C HIS A 666 17.19 -9.55 31.11
N GLU A 667 16.72 -10.44 30.23
CA GLU A 667 17.41 -11.02 29.08
C GLU A 667 17.33 -10.16 27.81
N LEU A 668 18.12 -10.54 26.80
CA LEU A 668 18.17 -9.85 25.51
C LEU A 668 16.86 -9.94 24.71
N SER A 669 16.10 -11.03 24.88
CA SER A 669 14.79 -11.24 24.25
C SER A 669 13.78 -10.17 24.67
N TYR A 670 13.78 -9.81 25.96
CA TYR A 670 12.97 -8.71 26.48
C TYR A 670 13.33 -7.37 25.83
N ALA A 671 14.63 -7.09 25.68
CA ALA A 671 15.10 -5.87 25.02
C ALA A 671 14.70 -5.80 23.53
N SER A 672 14.71 -6.94 22.83
CA SER A 672 14.23 -7.05 21.45
C SER A 672 12.72 -6.85 21.36
N ALA A 673 11.93 -7.41 22.28
CA ALA A 673 10.49 -7.16 22.38
C ALA A 673 10.17 -5.68 22.66
N CYS A 674 10.91 -5.02 23.55
CA CYS A 674 10.79 -3.58 23.80
C CYS A 674 11.10 -2.75 22.54
N THR A 675 12.06 -3.19 21.73
CA THR A 675 12.36 -2.55 20.45
C THR A 675 11.18 -2.68 19.49
N LEU A 676 10.63 -3.89 19.30
CA LEU A 676 9.48 -4.11 18.44
C LEU A 676 8.25 -3.31 18.91
N ARG A 677 7.96 -3.32 20.22
CA ARG A 677 6.90 -2.50 20.83
C ARG A 677 7.07 -1.01 20.52
N GLY A 678 8.30 -0.50 20.65
CA GLY A 678 8.61 0.89 20.34
C GLY A 678 8.41 1.22 18.86
N LEU A 679 8.76 0.32 17.93
CA LEU A 679 8.53 0.50 16.50
C LEU A 679 7.04 0.57 16.16
N VAL A 680 6.23 -0.35 16.71
CA VAL A 680 4.77 -0.32 16.54
C VAL A 680 4.19 0.99 17.09
N GLN A 681 4.60 1.39 18.30
CA GLN A 681 4.15 2.64 18.93
C GLN A 681 4.48 3.87 18.07
N LEU A 682 5.68 3.90 17.48
CA LEU A 682 6.12 4.99 16.62
C LEU A 682 5.24 5.08 15.36
N ASP A 683 5.01 3.95 14.68
CA ASP A 683 4.17 3.89 13.47
C ASP A 683 2.69 4.23 13.79
N THR A 684 2.22 3.93 15.00
CA THR A 684 0.87 4.30 15.49
C THR A 684 0.78 5.68 16.14
N LEU A 685 1.73 6.59 15.86
CA LEU A 685 1.71 8.00 16.29
C LEU A 685 1.83 8.22 17.82
N ASP A 686 2.62 7.40 18.50
CA ASP A 686 2.95 7.55 19.92
C ASP A 686 4.48 7.51 20.15
N ALA A 687 5.16 8.53 19.61
CA ALA A 687 6.62 8.65 19.67
C ALA A 687 7.17 8.77 21.11
N GLU A 688 6.35 9.24 22.05
CA GLU A 688 6.72 9.35 23.47
C GLU A 688 6.77 7.98 24.14
N LYS A 689 5.74 7.15 23.96
CA LYS A 689 5.78 5.74 24.43
C LYS A 689 6.85 4.95 23.70
N ALA A 690 7.03 5.18 22.39
CA ALA A 690 8.09 4.55 21.62
C ALA A 690 9.47 4.82 22.23
N LEU A 691 9.77 6.09 22.55
CA LEU A 691 11.02 6.48 23.20
C LEU A 691 11.20 5.80 24.56
N CYS A 692 10.13 5.69 25.37
CA CYS A 692 10.15 4.95 26.62
C CYS A 692 10.50 3.47 26.42
N SER A 693 9.83 2.78 25.48
CA SER A 693 10.10 1.38 25.15
C SER A 693 11.54 1.17 24.65
N PHE A 694 12.05 2.05 23.77
CA PHE A 694 13.42 1.93 23.28
C PHE A 694 14.48 2.13 24.38
N ARG A 695 14.25 3.08 25.30
CA ARG A 695 15.14 3.30 26.44
C ARG A 695 15.15 2.12 27.39
N GLU A 696 13.98 1.55 27.67
CA GLU A 696 13.86 0.34 28.48
C GLU A 696 14.70 -0.81 27.89
N GLY A 697 14.56 -1.08 26.59
CA GLY A 697 15.38 -2.08 25.90
C GLY A 697 16.88 -1.74 25.86
N LEU A 698 17.24 -0.45 25.72
CA LEU A 698 18.63 -0.01 25.80
C LEU A 698 19.24 -0.28 27.18
N THR A 699 18.53 0.03 28.26
CA THR A 699 19.01 -0.19 29.64
C THR A 699 19.32 -1.67 29.89
N VAL A 700 18.47 -2.57 29.38
CA VAL A 700 18.72 -4.02 29.48
C VAL A 700 19.97 -4.42 28.68
N ARG A 701 20.11 -3.93 27.44
CA ARG A 701 21.28 -4.21 26.59
C ARG A 701 22.57 -3.66 27.18
N GLU A 702 22.58 -2.44 27.73
CA GLU A 702 23.77 -1.82 28.36
C GLU A 702 24.26 -2.60 29.58
N ARG A 703 23.36 -3.28 30.29
CA ARG A 703 23.71 -4.15 31.42
C ARG A 703 24.31 -5.48 30.97
N LEU A 704 23.85 -6.04 29.85
CA LEU A 704 24.21 -7.39 29.39
C LEU A 704 25.33 -7.43 28.36
N LEU A 705 25.53 -6.35 27.60
CA LEU A 705 26.39 -6.33 26.42
C LEU A 705 27.53 -5.31 26.56
N PRO A 706 28.65 -5.51 25.85
CA PRO A 706 29.68 -4.50 25.73
C PRO A 706 29.15 -3.17 25.16
N ALA A 707 29.74 -2.05 25.56
CA ALA A 707 29.31 -0.71 25.16
C ALA A 707 29.38 -0.43 23.63
N ASN A 708 30.09 -1.26 22.89
CA ASN A 708 30.25 -1.18 21.44
C ASN A 708 29.50 -2.31 20.70
N ASP A 709 28.55 -2.99 21.35
CA ASP A 709 27.78 -4.06 20.72
C ASP A 709 26.78 -3.55 19.66
N ALA A 710 26.52 -4.36 18.63
CA ALA A 710 25.61 -4.04 17.54
C ALA A 710 24.15 -3.82 18.00
N PHE A 711 23.71 -4.49 19.07
CA PHE A 711 22.39 -4.27 19.66
C PHE A 711 22.28 -2.91 20.36
N ILE A 712 23.37 -2.42 20.99
CA ILE A 712 23.43 -1.07 21.56
C ILE A 712 23.26 -0.02 20.46
N ALA A 713 23.99 -0.18 19.36
CA ALA A 713 23.85 0.71 18.20
C ALA A 713 22.43 0.68 17.62
N SER A 714 21.77 -0.48 17.62
CA SER A 714 20.39 -0.62 17.14
C SER A 714 19.38 0.09 18.04
N SER A 715 19.51 -0.03 19.37
CA SER A 715 18.72 0.76 20.32
C SER A 715 18.91 2.26 20.14
N LEU A 716 20.16 2.73 20.04
CA LEU A 716 20.47 4.15 19.86
C LEU A 716 19.92 4.71 18.54
N ASN A 717 19.95 3.89 17.48
CA ASN A 717 19.36 4.24 16.20
C ASN A 717 17.83 4.41 16.28
N ALA A 718 17.14 3.54 17.01
CA ALA A 718 15.70 3.65 17.22
C ALA A 718 15.33 4.85 18.12
N ILE A 719 16.13 5.13 19.15
CA ILE A 719 15.99 6.33 19.99
C ILE A 719 16.20 7.61 19.17
N SER A 720 17.21 7.64 18.29
CA SER A 720 17.46 8.75 17.37
C SER A 720 16.23 9.03 16.50
N LEU A 721 15.62 7.98 15.97
CA LEU A 721 14.38 8.08 15.19
C LEU A 721 13.21 8.62 16.03
N ALA A 722 12.97 8.11 17.25
CA ALA A 722 11.91 8.62 18.11
C ALA A 722 12.10 10.10 18.48
N TYR A 723 13.32 10.53 18.77
CA TYR A 723 13.61 11.96 19.00
C TYR A 723 13.43 12.80 17.74
N THR A 724 13.75 12.24 16.57
CA THR A 724 13.52 12.91 15.28
C THR A 724 12.04 13.21 15.16
N GLU A 725 11.17 12.21 15.32
CA GLU A 725 9.71 12.37 15.27
C GLU A 725 9.19 13.41 16.28
N LEU A 726 9.69 13.37 17.52
CA LEU A 726 9.36 14.35 18.57
C LEU A 726 9.89 15.78 18.32
N GLY A 727 10.65 16.03 17.25
CA GLY A 727 11.28 17.31 16.97
C GLY A 727 12.45 17.67 17.90
N LYS A 728 12.94 16.73 18.72
CA LYS A 728 14.11 16.89 19.60
C LYS A 728 15.40 16.59 18.84
N LEU A 729 15.68 17.42 17.84
CA LEU A 729 16.65 17.12 16.79
C LEU A 729 18.11 17.08 17.28
N ALA A 730 18.46 17.80 18.35
CA ALA A 730 19.81 17.77 18.92
C ALA A 730 20.10 16.42 19.61
N GLU A 731 19.14 15.92 20.38
CA GLU A 731 19.18 14.61 21.02
C GLU A 731 19.14 13.48 19.98
N ALA A 732 18.32 13.63 18.94
CA ALA A 732 18.26 12.72 17.80
C ALA A 732 19.65 12.57 17.14
N LYS A 733 20.30 13.69 16.83
CA LYS A 733 21.63 13.71 16.24
C LYS A 733 22.67 13.05 17.15
N LYS A 734 22.67 13.38 18.45
CA LYS A 734 23.61 12.79 19.42
C LYS A 734 23.49 11.26 19.48
N ALA A 735 22.26 10.73 19.54
CA ALA A 735 22.02 9.29 19.57
C ALA A 735 22.44 8.62 18.25
N GLY A 736 22.11 9.24 17.11
CA GLY A 736 22.48 8.74 15.78
C GLY A 736 23.99 8.73 15.53
N ASP A 737 24.71 9.79 15.94
CA ASP A 737 26.17 9.86 15.83
C ASP A 737 26.83 8.72 16.61
N ARG A 738 26.36 8.44 17.83
CA ARG A 738 26.85 7.33 18.64
C ARG A 738 26.55 5.97 18.01
N ALA A 739 25.37 5.79 17.43
CA ALA A 739 25.01 4.55 16.73
C ALA A 739 25.90 4.31 15.50
N ILE A 740 26.14 5.35 14.68
CA ILE A 740 27.03 5.28 13.51
C ILE A 740 28.47 4.97 13.94
N GLN A 741 28.97 5.62 15.00
CA GLN A 741 30.31 5.37 15.53
C GLN A 741 30.50 3.88 15.86
N ILE A 742 29.60 3.31 16.67
CA ILE A 742 29.67 1.90 17.07
C ILE A 742 29.65 0.97 15.84
N ARG A 743 28.77 1.25 14.86
CA ARG A 743 28.65 0.44 13.63
C ARG A 743 29.86 0.53 12.72
N ARG A 744 30.57 1.67 12.70
CA ARG A 744 31.84 1.81 11.98
C ARG A 744 32.95 1.02 12.66
N GLU A 745 33.07 1.13 13.99
CA GLU A 745 34.08 0.40 14.77
C GLU A 745 33.90 -1.13 14.64
N THR A 746 32.65 -1.60 14.60
CA THR A 746 32.29 -3.02 14.48
C THR A 746 32.16 -3.53 13.05
N HIS A 747 32.35 -2.67 12.04
CA HIS A 747 32.17 -3.01 10.61
C HIS A 747 30.80 -3.64 10.31
N SER A 748 29.75 -3.10 10.92
CA SER A 748 28.40 -3.63 10.76
C SER A 748 27.87 -3.42 9.34
N ASP A 749 27.33 -4.50 8.76
CA ASP A 749 26.54 -4.54 7.53
C ASP A 749 25.29 -3.64 7.56
N ARG A 750 24.86 -3.22 8.75
CA ARG A 750 23.62 -2.46 8.94
C ARG A 750 23.81 -0.95 8.93
N ILE A 751 25.03 -0.45 8.78
CA ILE A 751 25.33 0.99 8.88
C ILE A 751 24.41 1.87 8.01
N GLY A 752 23.91 1.36 6.89
CA GLY A 752 22.97 2.07 6.02
C GLY A 752 21.71 2.58 6.73
N ASN A 753 21.12 1.85 7.68
CA ASN A 753 19.88 2.34 8.31
C ASN A 753 20.15 3.53 9.24
N SER A 754 21.34 3.60 9.81
CA SER A 754 21.78 4.72 10.63
C SER A 754 22.09 5.94 9.79
N TYR A 755 22.59 5.75 8.57
CA TYR A 755 22.74 6.84 7.62
C TYR A 755 21.39 7.38 7.15
N SER A 756 20.42 6.52 6.82
CA SER A 756 19.06 6.97 6.46
C SER A 756 18.40 7.76 7.60
N ASN A 757 18.40 7.23 8.83
CA ASN A 757 17.79 7.90 9.98
C ASN A 757 18.51 9.23 10.31
N MET A 758 19.85 9.28 10.19
CA MET A 758 20.61 10.51 10.35
C MET A 758 20.30 11.53 9.24
N ALA A 759 20.16 11.08 7.98
CA ALA A 759 19.76 11.95 6.87
C ALA A 759 18.38 12.57 7.11
N SER A 760 17.42 11.80 7.64
CA SER A 760 16.13 12.33 8.11
C SER A 760 16.27 13.37 9.21
N THR A 761 17.10 13.11 10.23
CA THR A 761 17.39 14.10 11.30
C THR A 761 17.96 15.39 10.72
N LEU A 762 18.93 15.30 9.79
CA LEU A 762 19.56 16.44 9.13
C LEU A 762 18.55 17.20 8.26
N LEU A 763 17.65 16.50 7.58
CA LEU A 763 16.60 17.13 6.77
C LEU A 763 15.62 17.92 7.64
N ARG A 764 15.22 17.38 8.80
CA ARG A 764 14.39 18.13 9.77
C ARG A 764 15.12 19.32 10.39
N LEU A 765 16.45 19.28 10.45
CA LEU A 765 17.29 20.43 10.84
C LEU A 765 17.41 21.50 9.73
N GLY A 766 16.82 21.28 8.55
CA GLY A 766 16.94 22.18 7.40
C GLY A 766 18.27 22.06 6.65
N LYS A 767 19.05 21.00 6.88
CA LYS A 767 20.36 20.77 6.26
C LYS A 767 20.24 19.78 5.09
N HIS A 768 19.52 20.15 4.04
CA HIS A 768 19.17 19.23 2.95
C HIS A 768 20.39 18.75 2.14
N GLU A 769 21.45 19.53 1.97
CA GLU A 769 22.70 19.08 1.33
C GLU A 769 23.43 18.04 2.19
N GLU A 770 23.54 18.27 3.50
CA GLU A 770 24.16 17.30 4.42
C GLU A 770 23.33 16.01 4.48
N ALA A 771 22.00 16.12 4.42
CA ALA A 771 21.10 14.97 4.38
C ALA A 771 21.32 14.12 3.12
N GLU A 772 21.45 14.74 1.93
CA GLU A 772 21.76 14.02 0.69
C GLU A 772 23.11 13.29 0.77
N VAL A 773 24.15 14.00 1.24
CA VAL A 773 25.49 13.41 1.41
C VAL A 773 25.47 12.25 2.41
N MET A 774 24.70 12.37 3.48
CA MET A 774 24.54 11.31 4.47
C MET A 774 23.81 10.10 3.88
N LEU A 775 22.70 10.33 3.17
CA LEU A 775 21.93 9.27 2.53
C LEU A 775 22.76 8.53 1.47
N ALA A 776 23.57 9.24 0.68
CA ALA A 776 24.48 8.67 -0.31
C ALA A 776 25.56 7.74 0.29
N GLN A 777 25.81 7.79 1.61
CA GLN A 777 26.71 6.84 2.28
C GLN A 777 26.08 5.47 2.53
N CYS A 778 24.78 5.30 2.30
CA CYS A 778 24.11 4.02 2.44
C CYS A 778 24.69 3.04 1.41
N PRO A 779 25.28 1.89 1.83
CA PRO A 779 25.86 0.93 0.89
C PRO A 779 24.84 0.42 -0.13
N SER A 780 23.59 0.29 0.31
CA SER A 780 22.45 -0.16 -0.48
C SER A 780 21.98 0.87 -1.52
N LEU A 781 22.47 2.12 -1.45
CA LEU A 781 22.17 3.17 -2.41
C LEU A 781 23.34 3.46 -3.38
N LYS A 782 24.47 2.74 -3.28
CA LYS A 782 25.68 3.00 -4.07
C LYS A 782 25.51 2.70 -5.56
N ASP A 783 24.68 1.71 -5.90
CA ASP A 783 24.34 1.28 -7.26
C ASP A 783 22.86 1.53 -7.59
N PHE A 784 22.23 2.52 -6.92
CA PHE A 784 20.79 2.74 -6.94
C PHE A 784 20.30 3.25 -8.30
N THR A 785 19.48 2.45 -8.97
CA THR A 785 18.72 2.82 -10.17
C THR A 785 17.24 2.50 -9.98
N ASP A 786 16.38 3.16 -10.76
CA ASP A 786 14.94 2.93 -10.73
C ASP A 786 14.56 1.45 -11.00
N GLU A 787 15.32 0.75 -11.86
CA GLU A 787 15.12 -0.67 -12.17
C GLU A 787 15.56 -1.58 -11.02
N THR A 788 16.74 -1.34 -10.43
CA THR A 788 17.24 -2.15 -9.30
C THR A 788 16.30 -2.12 -8.10
N PHE A 789 15.60 -1.00 -7.89
CA PHE A 789 14.62 -0.83 -6.81
C PHE A 789 13.41 -1.75 -6.99
N LEU A 790 12.71 -1.64 -8.12
CA LEU A 790 11.50 -2.43 -8.42
C LEU A 790 11.81 -3.93 -8.43
N SER A 791 13.00 -4.34 -8.90
CA SER A 791 13.41 -5.75 -8.91
C SER A 791 13.82 -6.31 -7.55
N SER A 792 14.18 -5.46 -6.57
CA SER A 792 14.71 -5.92 -5.27
C SER A 792 13.64 -6.50 -4.34
N GLY A 793 12.38 -6.06 -4.49
CA GLY A 793 11.27 -6.50 -3.65
C GLY A 793 11.40 -6.15 -2.16
N ASN A 794 12.32 -5.26 -1.74
CA ASN A 794 12.53 -4.91 -0.34
C ASN A 794 11.92 -3.54 0.03
N PRO A 795 10.79 -3.50 0.77
CA PRO A 795 10.17 -2.31 1.36
C PRO A 795 11.03 -1.26 1.99
N ARG A 796 12.17 -1.63 2.58
CA ARG A 796 13.07 -0.66 3.18
C ARG A 796 13.52 0.42 2.18
N PHE A 797 13.72 0.04 0.93
CA PHE A 797 14.13 0.97 -0.09
C PHE A 797 13.05 2.02 -0.42
N ALA A 798 11.78 1.71 -0.18
CA ALA A 798 10.69 2.68 -0.38
C ALA A 798 10.80 3.83 0.62
N GLY A 799 11.19 3.53 1.87
CA GLY A 799 11.51 4.56 2.88
C GLY A 799 12.67 5.46 2.44
N ASP A 800 13.77 4.87 1.96
CA ASP A 800 14.93 5.64 1.46
C ASP A 800 14.56 6.52 0.24
N MET A 801 13.70 6.04 -0.67
CA MET A 801 13.20 6.83 -1.81
C MET A 801 12.30 7.98 -1.38
N ILE A 802 11.42 7.75 -0.40
CA ILE A 802 10.56 8.78 0.17
C ILE A 802 11.41 9.86 0.83
N LEU A 803 12.43 9.46 1.58
CA LEU A 803 13.38 10.40 2.19
C LEU A 803 14.12 11.20 1.11
N LEU A 804 14.64 10.54 0.07
CA LEU A 804 15.27 11.24 -1.05
C LEU A 804 14.29 12.20 -1.73
N GLY A 805 13.05 11.78 -1.94
CA GLY A 805 11.97 12.63 -2.46
C GLY A 805 11.76 13.88 -1.60
N ARG A 806 11.70 13.74 -0.28
CA ARG A 806 11.60 14.88 0.65
C ARG A 806 12.83 15.80 0.59
N ILE A 807 14.05 15.25 0.45
CA ILE A 807 15.27 16.03 0.21
C ILE A 807 15.13 16.84 -1.09
N ARG A 808 14.69 16.21 -2.19
CA ARG A 808 14.47 16.87 -3.49
C ARG A 808 13.48 18.02 -3.41
N VAL A 809 12.39 17.87 -2.66
CA VAL A 809 11.40 18.94 -2.43
C VAL A 809 12.08 20.15 -1.78
N GLN A 810 12.85 19.96 -0.71
CA GLN A 810 13.53 21.07 -0.03
C GLN A 810 14.59 21.76 -0.89
N GLN A 811 15.18 21.03 -1.85
CA GLN A 811 16.13 21.57 -2.83
C GLN A 811 15.45 22.25 -4.04
N GLY A 812 14.11 22.34 -4.07
CA GLY A 812 13.35 22.90 -5.20
C GLY A 812 13.23 21.97 -6.42
N ARG A 813 13.65 20.70 -6.31
CA ARG A 813 13.62 19.69 -7.39
C ARG A 813 12.33 18.89 -7.36
N SER A 814 11.20 19.57 -7.54
CA SER A 814 9.87 18.99 -7.35
C SER A 814 9.54 17.84 -8.33
N GLU A 815 9.97 17.92 -9.59
CA GLU A 815 9.71 16.85 -10.58
C GLU A 815 10.42 15.54 -10.20
N GLU A 816 11.68 15.62 -9.77
CA GLU A 816 12.45 14.46 -9.30
C GLU A 816 11.80 13.85 -8.05
N ALA A 817 11.28 14.70 -7.15
CA ALA A 817 10.55 14.26 -5.97
C ALA A 817 9.27 13.49 -6.35
N ILE A 818 8.42 14.04 -7.23
CA ILE A 818 7.15 13.40 -7.64
C ILE A 818 7.44 12.03 -8.25
N ARG A 819 8.46 11.92 -9.10
CA ARG A 819 8.88 10.65 -9.70
C ARG A 819 9.30 9.61 -8.66
N LEU A 820 10.17 9.99 -7.71
CA LEU A 820 10.63 9.11 -6.64
C LEU A 820 9.49 8.65 -5.73
N ILE A 821 8.64 9.59 -5.30
CA ILE A 821 7.53 9.31 -4.40
C ILE A 821 6.47 8.43 -5.09
N SER A 822 6.18 8.66 -6.38
CA SER A 822 5.23 7.85 -7.14
C SER A 822 5.71 6.40 -7.30
N LYS A 823 7.00 6.20 -7.56
CA LYS A 823 7.59 4.84 -7.62
C LYS A 823 7.56 4.16 -6.26
N ALA A 824 7.87 4.88 -5.17
CA ALA A 824 7.76 4.35 -3.82
C ALA A 824 6.30 4.00 -3.45
N LEU A 825 5.33 4.81 -3.91
CA LEU A 825 3.91 4.55 -3.72
C LEU A 825 3.47 3.28 -4.44
N ALA A 826 3.80 3.13 -5.72
CA ALA A 826 3.49 1.92 -6.49
C ALA A 826 4.08 0.67 -5.82
N PHE A 827 5.33 0.77 -5.35
CA PHE A 827 5.99 -0.31 -4.62
C PHE A 827 5.27 -0.65 -3.29
N ARG A 828 4.94 0.36 -2.47
CA ARG A 828 4.24 0.14 -1.19
C ARG A 828 2.84 -0.43 -1.42
N GLN A 829 2.11 0.01 -2.45
CA GLN A 829 0.84 -0.58 -2.84
C GLN A 829 0.97 -2.03 -3.30
N GLN A 830 2.01 -2.38 -4.07
CA GLN A 830 2.21 -3.77 -4.50
C GLN A 830 2.57 -4.70 -3.32
N THR A 831 3.36 -4.20 -2.36
CA THR A 831 3.93 -5.03 -1.28
C THR A 831 3.08 -5.08 -0.02
N HIS A 832 2.51 -3.94 0.39
CA HIS A 832 1.68 -3.80 1.60
C HIS A 832 0.23 -3.45 1.27
N GLY A 833 -0.09 -3.06 0.04
CA GLY A 833 -1.44 -2.63 -0.33
C GLY A 833 -1.88 -1.35 0.39
N ASN A 834 -3.13 -1.28 0.85
CA ASN A 834 -3.79 -0.07 1.35
C ASN A 834 -3.67 0.06 2.88
N HIS A 835 -2.44 0.19 3.37
CA HIS A 835 -2.11 0.42 4.78
C HIS A 835 -1.62 1.84 5.07
N LEU A 836 -1.16 2.08 6.30
CA LEU A 836 -0.83 3.39 6.84
C LEU A 836 0.37 4.01 6.12
N LYS A 837 1.40 3.23 5.77
CA LYS A 837 2.57 3.72 5.01
C LYS A 837 2.20 4.09 3.58
N THR A 838 1.28 3.36 2.96
CA THR A 838 0.72 3.73 1.65
C THR A 838 -0.05 5.03 1.73
N CYS A 839 -0.89 5.22 2.77
CA CYS A 839 -1.54 6.50 3.06
C CYS A 839 -0.53 7.64 3.19
N ASP A 840 0.48 7.52 4.04
CA ASP A 840 1.48 8.58 4.24
C ASP A 840 2.17 8.95 2.91
N THR A 841 2.49 7.94 2.10
CA THR A 841 3.14 8.15 0.79
C THR A 841 2.21 8.88 -0.19
N MET A 842 0.93 8.50 -0.24
CA MET A 842 -0.08 9.21 -1.06
C MET A 842 -0.24 10.67 -0.62
N GLN A 843 -0.29 10.92 0.69
CA GLN A 843 -0.45 12.26 1.24
C GLN A 843 0.78 13.13 0.95
N LEU A 844 1.98 12.55 1.05
CA LEU A 844 3.21 13.22 0.64
C LEU A 844 3.18 13.57 -0.86
N LEU A 845 2.80 12.63 -1.72
CA LEU A 845 2.67 12.88 -3.17
C LEU A 845 1.69 14.01 -3.45
N ALA A 846 0.51 13.96 -2.83
CA ALA A 846 -0.52 14.99 -2.96
C ALA A 846 -0.04 16.36 -2.49
N GLN A 847 0.74 16.41 -1.39
CA GLN A 847 1.33 17.64 -0.88
C GLN A 847 2.34 18.24 -1.86
N VAL A 848 3.21 17.41 -2.46
CA VAL A 848 4.17 17.87 -3.48
C VAL A 848 3.48 18.35 -4.74
N LEU A 849 2.44 17.65 -5.21
CA LEU A 849 1.62 18.08 -6.36
C LEU A 849 0.94 19.42 -6.09
N GLN A 850 0.42 19.63 -4.87
CA GLN A 850 -0.17 20.90 -4.46
C GLN A 850 0.86 22.05 -4.45
N LEU A 851 2.08 21.80 -3.96
CA LEU A 851 3.18 22.78 -4.01
C LEU A 851 3.58 23.11 -5.45
N HIS A 852 3.44 22.14 -6.37
CA HIS A 852 3.70 22.31 -7.80
C HIS A 852 2.53 22.94 -8.57
N GLY A 853 1.38 23.19 -7.93
CA GLY A 853 0.20 23.80 -8.54
C GLY A 853 -0.76 22.84 -9.25
N ASP A 854 -0.50 21.53 -9.22
CA ASP A 854 -1.42 20.51 -9.77
C ASP A 854 -2.45 20.08 -8.72
N TYR A 855 -3.42 20.96 -8.48
CA TYR A 855 -4.45 20.75 -7.47
C TYR A 855 -5.42 19.61 -7.81
N ARG A 856 -5.63 19.29 -9.09
CA ARG A 856 -6.59 18.24 -9.50
C ARG A 856 -6.01 16.85 -9.24
N SER A 857 -4.75 16.62 -9.57
CA SER A 857 -4.07 15.38 -9.23
C SER A 857 -3.92 15.23 -7.71
N ALA A 858 -3.61 16.32 -7.01
CA ALA A 858 -3.56 16.33 -5.55
C ALA A 858 -4.90 15.92 -4.91
N ILE A 859 -6.04 16.43 -5.41
CA ILE A 859 -7.38 16.02 -4.93
C ILE A 859 -7.57 14.50 -5.06
N THR A 860 -7.15 13.90 -6.18
CA THR A 860 -7.29 12.46 -6.41
C THR A 860 -6.55 11.65 -5.35
N PHE A 861 -5.29 11.98 -5.05
CA PHE A 861 -4.50 11.27 -4.05
C PHE A 861 -4.97 11.54 -2.62
N TRP A 862 -5.42 12.76 -2.31
CA TRP A 862 -6.00 13.07 -1.01
C TRP A 862 -7.31 12.29 -0.78
N ASP A 863 -8.16 12.16 -1.79
CA ASP A 863 -9.43 11.42 -1.71
C ASP A 863 -9.18 9.91 -1.53
N GLN A 864 -8.27 9.33 -2.32
CA GLN A 864 -7.86 7.94 -2.16
C GLN A 864 -7.28 7.67 -0.78
N SER A 865 -6.40 8.55 -0.28
CA SER A 865 -5.82 8.39 1.04
C SER A 865 -6.86 8.54 2.16
N GLU A 866 -7.82 9.45 2.02
CA GLU A 866 -8.94 9.60 2.96
C GLU A 866 -9.76 8.31 3.04
N SER A 867 -10.11 7.74 1.88
CA SER A 867 -10.85 6.48 1.80
C SER A 867 -10.11 5.32 2.47
N ILE A 868 -8.79 5.26 2.31
CA ILE A 868 -7.97 4.23 2.96
C ILE A 868 -7.91 4.45 4.48
N ALA A 869 -7.61 5.68 4.90
CA ALA A 869 -7.45 6.04 6.32
C ALA A 869 -8.76 5.95 7.11
N ALA A 870 -9.91 6.25 6.49
CA ALA A 870 -11.22 6.13 7.14
C ALA A 870 -11.58 4.69 7.55
N ASN A 871 -10.90 3.71 6.97
CA ASN A 871 -11.12 2.28 7.20
C ASN A 871 -9.94 1.64 7.96
N LEU A 872 -9.15 2.45 8.69
CA LEU A 872 -8.00 2.01 9.49
C LEU A 872 -8.13 2.63 10.89
N LEU A 873 -8.25 1.78 11.92
CA LEU A 873 -8.40 2.21 13.32
C LEU A 873 -7.27 3.16 13.76
N ALA A 874 -6.02 2.86 13.40
CA ALA A 874 -4.85 3.66 13.74
C ALA A 874 -4.59 4.89 12.84
N ALA A 875 -5.45 5.16 11.84
CA ALA A 875 -5.20 6.20 10.83
C ALA A 875 -6.06 7.46 10.96
N ALA A 876 -6.79 7.63 12.07
CA ALA A 876 -7.68 8.78 12.25
C ALA A 876 -7.00 10.15 11.99
N PRO A 877 -5.77 10.43 12.45
CA PRO A 877 -5.07 11.68 12.12
C PRO A 877 -4.80 11.85 10.62
N TYR A 878 -4.43 10.78 9.92
CA TYR A 878 -4.22 10.80 8.47
C TYR A 878 -5.53 11.07 7.72
N MET A 879 -6.65 10.50 8.16
CA MET A 879 -7.97 10.79 7.60
C MET A 879 -8.35 12.27 7.81
N ILE A 880 -8.16 12.80 9.02
CA ILE A 880 -8.46 14.20 9.33
C ILE A 880 -7.61 15.14 8.47
N ARG A 881 -6.30 14.89 8.36
CA ARG A 881 -5.38 15.65 7.50
C ARG A 881 -5.84 15.63 6.04
N ALA A 882 -6.21 14.45 5.51
CA ALA A 882 -6.69 14.32 4.14
C ALA A 882 -7.96 15.13 3.89
N ARG A 883 -8.96 15.03 4.78
CA ARG A 883 -10.22 15.83 4.69
C ARG A 883 -9.94 17.32 4.69
N PHE A 884 -9.02 17.76 5.55
CA PHE A 884 -8.63 19.17 5.63
C PHE A 884 -7.93 19.64 4.35
N ARG A 885 -6.99 18.86 3.83
CA ARG A 885 -6.25 19.18 2.61
C ARG A 885 -7.12 19.11 1.35
N LEU A 886 -8.12 18.21 1.30
CA LEU A 886 -9.18 18.23 0.28
C LEU A 886 -9.94 19.54 0.30
N ALA A 887 -10.39 20.01 1.47
CA ALA A 887 -11.10 21.27 1.59
C ALA A 887 -10.27 22.44 1.03
N HIS A 888 -8.97 22.46 1.32
CA HIS A 888 -8.05 23.46 0.79
C HIS A 888 -7.90 23.38 -0.73
N CYS A 889 -7.66 22.19 -1.29
CA CYS A 889 -7.50 22.01 -2.73
C CYS A 889 -8.79 22.38 -3.50
N TYR A 890 -9.97 21.97 -3.01
CA TYR A 890 -11.26 22.34 -3.62
C TYR A 890 -11.49 23.85 -3.63
N LYS A 891 -11.04 24.56 -2.59
CA LYS A 891 -11.08 26.03 -2.55
C LYS A 891 -10.20 26.65 -3.65
N LEU A 892 -8.99 26.12 -3.85
CA LEU A 892 -8.04 26.62 -4.84
C LEU A 892 -8.51 26.39 -6.29
N VAL A 893 -9.25 25.31 -6.56
CA VAL A 893 -9.85 25.06 -7.88
C VAL A 893 -11.22 25.75 -8.09
N GLY A 894 -11.69 26.53 -7.10
CA GLY A 894 -12.92 27.33 -7.20
C GLY A 894 -14.21 26.62 -6.75
N GLU A 895 -14.14 25.39 -6.23
CA GLU A 895 -15.27 24.58 -5.80
C GLU A 895 -15.59 24.80 -4.30
N ASN A 896 -16.00 26.04 -3.98
CA ASN A 896 -16.19 26.50 -2.61
C ASN A 896 -17.27 25.73 -1.81
N ASP A 897 -18.27 25.16 -2.47
CA ASP A 897 -19.32 24.38 -1.82
C ASP A 897 -18.78 23.03 -1.31
N ILE A 898 -18.01 22.34 -2.16
CA ILE A 898 -17.36 21.07 -1.84
C ILE A 898 -16.29 21.29 -0.77
N SER A 899 -15.53 22.39 -0.88
CA SER A 899 -14.57 22.82 0.14
C SER A 899 -15.19 22.92 1.54
N ARG A 900 -16.35 23.57 1.67
CA ARG A 900 -17.06 23.72 2.95
C ARG A 900 -17.50 22.38 3.54
N VAL A 901 -17.96 21.45 2.70
CA VAL A 901 -18.35 20.09 3.14
C VAL A 901 -17.16 19.35 3.72
N TRP A 902 -16.03 19.32 3.02
CA TRP A 902 -14.82 18.66 3.50
C TRP A 902 -14.25 19.30 4.76
N ARG A 903 -14.28 20.63 4.87
CA ARG A 903 -13.88 21.34 6.09
C ARG A 903 -14.72 20.90 7.28
N SER A 904 -16.05 20.87 7.12
CA SER A 904 -16.95 20.40 8.18
C SER A 904 -16.70 18.95 8.59
N LYS A 905 -16.39 18.05 7.64
CA LYS A 905 -16.03 16.65 7.93
C LYS A 905 -14.71 16.54 8.69
N ALA A 906 -13.72 17.35 8.35
CA ALA A 906 -12.43 17.39 9.05
C ALA A 906 -12.60 17.86 10.50
N ASP A 907 -13.36 18.94 10.70
CA ASP A 907 -13.58 19.52 12.02
C ASP A 907 -14.37 18.57 12.94
N ALA A 908 -15.41 17.92 12.42
CA ALA A 908 -16.19 16.93 13.16
C ALA A 908 -15.33 15.73 13.60
N ALA A 909 -14.54 15.16 12.69
CA ALA A 909 -13.67 14.04 13.00
C ALA A 909 -12.56 14.42 13.98
N ASN A 910 -12.04 15.64 13.91
CA ASN A 910 -11.04 16.13 14.86
C ASN A 910 -11.61 16.28 16.28
N VAL A 911 -12.84 16.79 16.42
CA VAL A 911 -13.52 16.87 17.72
C VAL A 911 -13.69 15.49 18.35
N GLU A 912 -14.14 14.51 17.56
CA GLU A 912 -14.28 13.12 17.99
C GLU A 912 -12.93 12.54 18.43
N TYR A 913 -11.89 12.65 17.59
CA TYR A 913 -10.54 12.15 17.88
C TYR A 913 -9.92 12.75 19.16
N MET A 914 -10.06 14.07 19.35
CA MET A 914 -9.54 14.74 20.56
C MET A 914 -10.30 14.32 21.82
N SER A 915 -11.61 14.05 21.70
CA SER A 915 -12.43 13.59 22.83
C SER A 915 -12.00 12.20 23.31
N THR A 916 -11.68 11.27 22.39
CA THR A 916 -11.22 9.92 22.73
C THR A 916 -9.84 9.91 23.42
N ARG A 917 -9.02 10.94 23.24
CA ARG A 917 -7.72 11.11 23.92
C ARG A 917 -7.80 11.87 25.25
N GLY A 918 -9.00 12.21 25.74
CA GLY A 918 -9.18 12.83 27.05
C GLY A 918 -8.68 14.28 27.17
N ARG A 919 -8.48 14.99 26.05
CA ARG A 919 -8.11 16.42 26.04
C ARG A 919 -9.38 17.26 26.25
N SER A 920 -9.54 17.89 27.42
CA SER A 920 -10.83 18.44 27.92
C SER A 920 -11.34 19.74 27.29
N SER A 921 -10.77 20.22 26.18
CA SER A 921 -11.31 21.36 25.42
C SER A 921 -11.25 21.08 23.91
N ALA A 922 -12.28 20.44 23.36
CA ALA A 922 -12.38 20.17 21.93
C ALA A 922 -12.68 21.48 21.15
N THR A 923 -11.67 22.31 20.94
CA THR A 923 -11.71 23.38 19.94
C THR A 923 -11.11 22.86 18.63
N PRO A 924 -11.78 23.04 17.48
CA PRO A 924 -11.19 22.75 16.17
C PRO A 924 -9.82 23.42 16.04
N ILE A 925 -8.85 22.70 15.50
CA ILE A 925 -7.51 23.23 15.24
C ILE A 925 -7.64 24.39 14.25
N ALA A 926 -7.37 25.61 14.70
CA ALA A 926 -7.57 26.83 13.91
C ALA A 926 -6.45 27.09 12.89
N LEU A 927 -5.28 26.45 13.06
CA LEU A 927 -4.07 26.65 12.25
C LEU A 927 -3.85 25.49 11.28
N GLU A 928 -3.58 25.81 10.01
CA GLU A 928 -3.28 24.84 8.95
C GLU A 928 -2.14 23.86 9.31
N GLU A 929 -1.11 24.35 9.99
CA GLU A 929 0.09 23.58 10.36
C GLU A 929 -0.21 22.49 11.40
N ALA A 930 -1.16 22.72 12.30
CA ALA A 930 -1.43 21.80 13.39
C ALA A 930 -2.19 20.53 12.96
N TYR A 931 -2.74 20.47 11.74
CA TYR A 931 -3.22 19.20 11.16
C TYR A 931 -2.08 18.35 10.57
N ASP A 932 -0.98 18.98 10.14
CA ASP A 932 0.19 18.28 9.64
C ASP A 932 1.07 17.77 10.80
N ASP A 933 1.01 18.40 11.97
CA ASP A 933 1.79 18.01 13.16
C ASP A 933 1.22 16.78 13.92
N GLU A 934 -0.06 16.43 13.69
CA GLU A 934 -0.73 15.30 14.36
C GLU A 934 -0.49 13.94 13.66
N VAL A 935 0.24 13.94 12.54
CA VAL A 935 0.73 12.71 11.87
C VAL A 935 2.24 12.56 12.04
N ALA A 936 2.79 11.39 11.70
CA ALA A 936 4.24 11.22 11.70
C ALA A 936 4.86 12.11 10.63
N TRP A 937 6.06 12.62 10.90
CA TRP A 937 6.81 13.36 9.89
C TRP A 937 7.19 12.44 8.72
N MET A 938 7.54 11.19 9.02
CA MET A 938 7.76 10.13 8.03
C MET A 938 7.50 8.75 8.65
N LEU A 939 6.71 7.92 7.96
CA LEU A 939 6.66 6.48 8.25
C LEU A 939 7.70 5.74 7.41
N TRP A 940 8.55 4.97 8.09
CA TRP A 940 9.72 4.30 7.50
C TRP A 940 9.39 2.99 6.79
#